data_AF-A0A964QWN6-F1
#
_entry.id   AF-A0A964QWN6-F1
#
_cell.length_a   1.000
_cell.length_b   1.000
_cell.length_c   1.000
_cell.angle_alpha   90.00
_cell.angle_beta   90.00
_cell.angle_gamma   90.00
#
_symmetry.space_group_name_H-M   'P 1'
#
loop_
_entity.id
_entity.type
_entity.pdbx_description
1 polymer ?
#
loop_
_entity_poly.entity_id
_entity_poly.type
_entity_poly.pdbx_seq_one_letter_code
_entity_poly.pdbx_strand_id
1 'polypeptide(L)'
;MRCRPCPSASEKSFRLKRSPAPAVNPPAIRSRGRVEMRFLSVAERELRAAARQKAMYRLRWVTAVAFFLLLLWLGWVYDVFENRQQAPEVFQVFSIAVFLNCLFLGAAATADCISRERRDGTLGLLFLTNLNSAEIVAGKLCSNALVLIYSLLAIFPLLALPVLVGGVGIGHFWRVVLALVNALFFAVAAGFTASSVCVRQFPAVALALGLSLFFGTGLLAVASIVRSNAGTNPIAHAVADAVASLCPLHTLLRADEGRLARINYGYWYSLVAVAGMSWVWLAAVAWRLKRTWRDRPKTVRAWGRFQFLEKFRSRGHAARVALRRRLLEINPFFWLAGRQRVSAPVFMALTVALVLITTGVTAPYFGKVIAPSFAYSPVFGQLFAWLWTGLAIHALVLYYGAVAASQRLAEDKQTGALELILSTPATERSISRGLWLAYGRRMFFPVLVAVLAHFFFTWICMTMAVLEPPGKLPPNITTGQVFWAALWDLPLKGHILDWHFGFMLRCLLLFLVTLAANWLMLGWLGRWLGLRLKHPGFVPMIAVALAVVPPILEFSLACYLASEWKLYRMPERQFLPLMMWVTFGIVILNCLLLSVWAAGRLHRDFRATVINRFQPSSERRWWRPGRRAVLRFAIGVPALAAALALLVLLFFGYHNWQSRRRWTVFQREVKQRGESLDLSALLPGAVPDEKNFARAPAFQIFLNQTPTNKTAAYLLRESLKHGAVDTGTGVGFGGIATWTKQGFADLNAPLLWMTASVNTQLARMPTTVNTNPPAKRKAAAPKIWDALKPLQADLAAAAEAAQLPHFRATTNRNATAVYETNRRELATLEQLNFLFQLRASALLALDRAPEAVEDVLTSLRLAQLARQSPDAKSSLRVQALLTRALQPLWEGLAERRWNESQLAALQRELAKFNLLADHTNVIHRIVLAHVETWRAIPLSKGPVVIPQAGGGFADNSDWEWQPRVRWYDNSVQIYQAGQNAMARVNFATGRISDDYDWSDLNGLPMESATQQLFQQGSWWGASSASVSFAQTAVNQGVIACALERYRLAHGAFPATLDQLVPAYLDRIPRDISRGLPMFYLHSDKDIYELRGAGPNGIIEQGKPSTDDWPWSFTSPTNSPPAKVIKKK
;
A
#
# COMPACT_ATOMS: atom_id res chain seq x y z
N MET A 1 25.54 21.84 -81.84
CA MET A 1 26.71 21.33 -81.09
C MET A 1 27.38 22.49 -80.36
N ARG A 2 27.75 22.26 -79.09
CA ARG A 2 28.70 23.02 -78.22
C ARG A 2 28.74 24.56 -78.32
N CYS A 3 28.37 25.23 -77.22
CA CYS A 3 28.79 26.61 -76.95
C CYS A 3 29.46 26.76 -75.59
N ARG A 4 30.69 27.26 -75.63
CA ARG A 4 31.51 27.98 -74.64
C ARG A 4 32.68 28.60 -75.44
N PRO A 5 33.46 29.56 -74.90
CA PRO A 5 33.18 30.59 -73.89
C PRO A 5 33.75 31.98 -74.33
N CYS A 6 33.64 33.04 -73.52
CA CYS A 6 34.70 34.07 -73.28
C CYS A 6 34.26 35.15 -72.26
N PRO A 7 35.21 35.94 -71.67
CA PRO A 7 35.19 36.29 -70.24
C PRO A 7 35.18 37.81 -69.93
N SER A 8 35.34 38.08 -68.63
CA SER A 8 35.30 39.32 -67.83
C SER A 8 36.41 40.36 -68.01
N ALA A 9 36.12 41.63 -67.63
CA ALA A 9 36.88 42.59 -66.77
C ALA A 9 36.55 44.04 -67.23
N SER A 10 36.06 45.01 -66.45
CA SER A 10 36.56 45.76 -65.26
C SER A 10 36.70 47.25 -65.62
N GLU A 11 36.36 48.16 -64.69
CA GLU A 11 36.82 49.57 -64.47
C GLU A 11 35.63 50.51 -64.19
N LYS A 12 35.51 51.21 -63.05
CA LYS A 12 36.28 52.29 -62.36
C LYS A 12 35.40 53.55 -62.26
N SER A 13 35.66 54.28 -61.18
CA SER A 13 34.94 55.42 -60.61
C SER A 13 34.94 56.71 -61.43
N PHE A 14 33.96 57.60 -61.22
CA PHE A 14 34.19 59.05 -61.23
C PHE A 14 33.22 59.82 -60.31
N ARG A 15 33.78 60.70 -59.47
CA ARG A 15 33.09 61.69 -58.63
C ARG A 15 32.62 62.87 -59.48
N LEU A 16 31.53 63.54 -59.07
CA LEU A 16 31.35 64.97 -59.33
C LEU A 16 30.57 65.64 -58.18
N LYS A 17 31.21 66.68 -57.63
CA LYS A 17 30.70 67.66 -56.65
C LYS A 17 29.71 68.61 -57.34
N ARG A 18 28.64 69.03 -56.63
CA ARG A 18 28.02 70.37 -56.78
C ARG A 18 27.43 70.85 -55.44
N SER A 19 27.73 72.10 -55.12
CA SER A 19 27.06 73.04 -54.19
C SER A 19 26.98 74.39 -54.94
N PRO A 20 26.28 75.45 -54.48
CA PRO A 20 24.99 75.57 -53.76
C PRO A 20 24.06 76.68 -54.36
N ALA A 21 22.77 76.73 -53.97
CA ALA A 21 21.92 77.95 -53.95
C ALA A 21 20.62 77.68 -53.13
N PRO A 22 19.84 78.68 -52.67
CA PRO A 22 19.74 79.03 -51.25
C PRO A 22 18.38 78.74 -50.60
N ALA A 23 18.37 78.96 -49.29
CA ALA A 23 17.30 78.70 -48.35
C ALA A 23 15.97 79.42 -48.67
N VAL A 24 14.88 78.66 -48.58
CA VAL A 24 13.56 79.15 -48.16
C VAL A 24 13.15 78.27 -46.98
N ASN A 25 13.09 78.87 -45.79
CA ASN A 25 12.51 78.24 -44.60
C ASN A 25 10.99 78.45 -44.62
N PRO A 26 10.19 77.37 -44.56
CA PRO A 26 8.89 77.40 -43.90
C PRO A 26 8.98 76.68 -42.53
N PRO A 27 7.99 76.89 -41.66
CA PRO A 27 8.21 77.10 -40.23
C PRO A 27 8.52 75.83 -39.46
N ALA A 28 9.15 76.03 -38.30
CA ALA A 28 9.35 75.03 -37.27
C ALA A 28 8.00 74.49 -36.74
N ILE A 29 7.38 73.56 -37.47
CA ILE A 29 6.42 72.64 -36.88
C ILE A 29 7.25 71.60 -36.13
N ARG A 30 7.51 71.90 -34.84
CA ARG A 30 7.75 70.88 -33.82
C ARG A 30 6.52 69.99 -33.75
N SER A 31 6.33 69.11 -34.73
CA SER A 31 5.58 67.89 -34.48
C SER A 31 6.50 67.06 -33.59
N ARG A 32 6.26 67.14 -32.28
CA ARG A 32 6.50 66.00 -31.41
C ARG A 32 5.79 64.83 -32.08
N GLY A 33 6.51 64.07 -32.89
CA GLY A 33 6.05 62.77 -33.32
C GLY A 33 5.79 62.01 -32.04
N ARG A 34 4.51 61.93 -31.65
CA ARG A 34 4.09 60.94 -30.66
C ARG A 34 4.63 59.64 -31.22
N VAL A 35 5.57 59.05 -30.49
CA VAL A 35 5.84 57.63 -30.60
C VAL A 35 4.54 56.98 -30.14
N GLU A 36 3.53 56.92 -31.02
CA GLU A 36 2.46 55.95 -30.86
C GLU A 36 3.18 54.62 -30.74
N MET A 37 3.08 54.01 -29.57
CA MET A 37 3.78 52.77 -29.26
C MET A 37 3.37 51.73 -30.29
N ARG A 38 4.22 51.48 -31.29
CA ARG A 38 3.98 50.61 -32.46
C ARG A 38 3.57 49.19 -32.06
N PHE A 39 3.89 48.79 -30.83
CA PHE A 39 3.38 47.60 -30.15
C PHE A 39 1.84 47.49 -30.18
N LEU A 40 1.12 48.60 -29.98
CA LEU A 40 -0.34 48.62 -29.91
C LEU A 40 -0.99 48.24 -31.26
N SER A 41 -0.38 48.55 -32.41
CA SER A 41 -0.98 48.26 -33.72
C SER A 41 -0.98 46.76 -34.05
N VAL A 42 0.08 46.03 -33.67
CA VAL A 42 0.15 44.57 -33.81
C VAL A 42 -0.81 43.89 -32.84
N ALA A 43 -0.80 44.33 -31.57
CA ALA A 43 -1.73 43.81 -30.57
C ALA A 43 -3.19 44.06 -30.96
N GLU A 44 -3.53 45.26 -31.44
CA GLU A 44 -4.87 45.62 -31.89
C GLU A 44 -5.34 44.77 -33.08
N ARG A 45 -4.48 44.57 -34.08
CA ARG A 45 -4.78 43.70 -35.22
C ARG A 45 -5.11 42.28 -34.75
N GLU A 46 -4.25 41.71 -33.90
CA GLU A 46 -4.42 40.34 -33.40
C GLU A 46 -5.62 40.22 -32.45
N LEU A 47 -5.89 41.23 -31.63
CA LEU A 47 -7.06 41.28 -30.74
C LEU A 47 -8.38 41.40 -31.52
N ARG A 48 -8.44 42.22 -32.57
CA ARG A 48 -9.61 42.28 -33.47
C ARG A 48 -9.82 40.97 -34.21
N ALA A 49 -8.73 40.32 -34.65
CA ALA A 49 -8.79 39.02 -35.29
C ALA A 49 -9.28 37.94 -34.31
N ALA A 50 -8.83 37.96 -33.06
CA ALA A 50 -9.25 37.03 -32.01
C ALA A 50 -10.71 37.25 -31.57
N ALA A 51 -11.12 38.51 -31.36
CA ALA A 51 -12.47 38.87 -30.93
C ALA A 51 -13.57 38.42 -31.91
N ARG A 52 -13.26 38.38 -33.21
CA ARG A 52 -14.20 37.92 -34.26
C ARG A 52 -14.29 36.39 -34.37
N GLN A 53 -13.47 35.63 -33.65
CA GLN A 53 -13.46 34.17 -33.73
C GLN A 53 -14.45 33.54 -32.74
N LYS A 54 -15.49 32.90 -33.27
CA LYS A 54 -16.43 32.05 -32.50
C LYS A 54 -15.73 30.98 -31.65
N ALA A 55 -14.52 30.58 -32.03
CA ALA A 55 -13.70 29.63 -31.28
C ALA A 55 -13.35 30.12 -29.87
N MET A 56 -13.16 31.44 -29.69
CA MET A 56 -12.80 32.04 -28.40
C MET A 56 -13.95 31.94 -27.38
N TYR A 57 -15.16 32.26 -27.81
CA TYR A 57 -16.38 32.09 -27.01
C TYR A 57 -16.64 30.60 -26.69
N ARG A 58 -16.47 29.72 -27.67
CA ARG A 58 -16.65 28.27 -27.48
C ARG A 58 -15.64 27.70 -26.49
N LEU A 59 -14.37 28.10 -26.54
CA LEU A 59 -13.34 27.61 -25.63
C LEU A 59 -13.68 27.98 -24.18
N ARG A 60 -14.05 29.25 -23.92
CA ARG A 60 -14.44 29.73 -22.59
C ARG A 60 -15.62 28.96 -21.99
N TRP A 61 -16.68 28.75 -22.78
CA TRP A 61 -17.85 28.00 -22.34
C TRP A 61 -17.53 26.53 -22.09
N VAL A 62 -16.75 25.90 -22.98
CA VAL A 62 -16.37 24.49 -22.82
C VAL A 62 -15.48 24.31 -21.59
N THR A 63 -14.51 25.19 -21.33
CA THR A 63 -13.67 25.10 -20.13
C THR A 63 -14.49 25.33 -18.86
N ALA A 64 -15.40 26.31 -18.84
CA ALA A 64 -16.27 26.55 -17.69
C ALA A 64 -17.15 25.34 -17.37
N VAL A 65 -17.83 24.78 -18.39
CA VAL A 65 -18.69 23.61 -18.21
C VAL A 65 -17.88 22.39 -17.78
N ALA A 66 -16.71 22.15 -18.38
CA ALA A 66 -15.87 21.01 -18.03
C ALA A 66 -15.38 21.07 -16.57
N PHE A 67 -14.92 22.24 -16.11
CA PHE A 67 -14.47 22.42 -14.73
C PHE A 67 -15.62 22.47 -13.73
N PHE A 68 -16.81 22.93 -14.13
CA PHE A 68 -18.00 22.83 -13.29
C PHE A 68 -18.41 21.37 -13.06
N LEU A 69 -18.44 20.56 -14.13
CA LEU A 69 -18.72 19.13 -14.02
C LEU A 69 -17.64 18.40 -13.22
N LEU A 70 -16.37 18.77 -13.38
CA LEU A 70 -15.27 18.23 -12.57
C LEU A 70 -15.47 18.56 -11.08
N LEU A 71 -15.86 19.78 -10.76
CA LEU A 71 -16.12 20.20 -9.38
C LEU A 71 -17.30 19.43 -8.77
N LEU A 72 -18.40 19.27 -9.52
CA LEU A 72 -19.54 18.46 -9.09
C LEU A 72 -19.14 17.00 -8.86
N TRP A 73 -18.34 16.43 -9.77
CA TRP A 73 -17.82 15.07 -9.64
C TRP A 73 -16.91 14.93 -8.42
N LEU A 74 -15.99 15.88 -8.17
CA LEU A 74 -15.13 15.86 -6.98
C LEU A 74 -15.94 16.03 -5.68
N GLY A 75 -16.90 16.96 -5.66
CA GLY A 75 -17.77 17.16 -4.50
C GLY A 75 -18.58 15.90 -4.16
N TRP A 76 -18.97 15.14 -5.17
CA TRP A 76 -19.63 13.84 -5.01
C TRP A 76 -18.66 12.73 -4.58
N VAL A 77 -17.48 12.61 -5.20
CA VAL A 77 -16.47 11.58 -4.85
C VAL A 77 -15.94 11.73 -3.43
N TYR A 78 -15.74 12.96 -2.96
CA TYR A 78 -15.26 13.26 -1.61
C TYR A 78 -16.40 13.44 -0.59
N ASP A 79 -17.64 13.21 -1.01
CA ASP A 79 -18.83 13.31 -0.17
C ASP A 79 -18.93 14.65 0.62
N VAL A 80 -18.61 15.75 -0.05
CA VAL A 80 -18.56 17.09 0.57
C VAL A 80 -19.94 17.56 1.02
N PHE A 81 -21.00 17.06 0.39
CA PHE A 81 -22.37 17.45 0.69
C PHE A 81 -22.85 16.90 2.05
N GLU A 82 -22.40 15.70 2.44
CA GLU A 82 -22.66 15.13 3.76
C GLU A 82 -21.56 15.50 4.77
N ASN A 83 -20.29 15.52 4.33
CA ASN A 83 -19.13 15.81 5.17
C ASN A 83 -18.37 17.09 4.75
N ARG A 84 -18.80 18.23 5.29
CA ARG A 84 -18.17 19.54 4.99
C ARG A 84 -16.69 19.64 5.37
N GLN A 85 -16.17 18.77 6.22
CA GLN A 85 -14.74 18.77 6.58
C GLN A 85 -13.83 18.40 5.38
N GLN A 86 -14.40 17.80 4.33
CA GLN A 86 -13.69 17.40 3.11
C GLN A 86 -13.54 18.52 2.07
N ALA A 87 -14.16 19.69 2.28
CA ALA A 87 -14.10 20.82 1.35
C ALA A 87 -12.67 21.33 1.04
N PRO A 88 -11.72 21.39 2.00
CA PRO A 88 -10.33 21.76 1.73
C PRO A 88 -9.62 20.77 0.79
N GLU A 89 -9.88 19.47 0.93
CA GLU A 89 -9.29 18.45 0.05
C GLU A 89 -9.80 18.61 -1.39
N VAL A 90 -11.10 18.82 -1.58
CA VAL A 90 -11.68 19.11 -2.89
C VAL A 90 -11.10 20.39 -3.48
N PHE A 91 -10.95 21.45 -2.68
CA PHE A 91 -10.33 22.70 -3.14
C PHE A 91 -8.88 22.48 -3.60
N GLN A 92 -8.09 21.69 -2.87
CA GLN A 92 -6.71 21.37 -3.23
C GLN A 92 -6.63 20.56 -4.53
N VAL A 93 -7.39 19.46 -4.64
CA VAL A 93 -7.42 18.60 -5.83
C VAL A 93 -7.91 19.37 -7.06
N PHE A 94 -8.96 20.18 -6.90
CA PHE A 94 -9.48 21.03 -7.96
C PHE A 94 -8.43 22.06 -8.40
N SER A 95 -7.73 22.70 -7.47
CA SER A 95 -6.66 23.66 -7.77
C SER A 95 -5.50 23.01 -8.54
N ILE A 96 -5.11 21.78 -8.20
CA ILE A 96 -4.11 21.01 -8.95
C ILE A 96 -4.61 20.69 -10.36
N ALA A 97 -5.88 20.33 -10.53
CA ALA A 97 -6.46 20.08 -11.85
C ALA A 97 -6.47 21.35 -12.73
N VAL A 98 -6.80 22.51 -12.15
CA VAL A 98 -6.74 23.81 -12.85
C VAL A 98 -5.30 24.14 -13.22
N PHE A 99 -4.35 23.90 -12.31
CA PHE A 99 -2.92 24.08 -12.56
C PHE A 99 -2.41 23.22 -13.73
N LEU A 100 -2.76 21.93 -13.77
CA LEU A 100 -2.43 21.05 -14.89
C LEU A 100 -3.03 21.58 -16.19
N ASN A 101 -4.29 22.03 -16.19
CA ASN A 101 -4.89 22.65 -17.36
C ASN A 101 -4.14 23.92 -17.81
N CYS A 102 -3.67 24.77 -16.90
CA CYS A 102 -2.82 25.92 -17.24
C CYS A 102 -1.53 25.47 -17.94
N LEU A 103 -0.84 24.44 -17.43
CA LEU A 103 0.38 23.90 -18.04
C LEU A 103 0.11 23.31 -19.44
N PHE A 104 -0.89 22.43 -19.56
CA PHE A 104 -1.20 21.74 -20.81
C PHE A 104 -1.74 22.69 -21.88
N LEU A 105 -2.79 23.45 -21.56
CA LEU A 105 -3.46 24.32 -22.51
C LEU A 105 -2.59 25.52 -22.88
N GLY A 106 -1.93 26.13 -21.89
CA GLY A 106 -1.06 27.29 -22.11
C GLY A 106 0.13 26.96 -23.02
N ALA A 107 0.84 25.88 -22.72
CA ALA A 107 1.99 25.45 -23.51
C ALA A 107 1.61 24.97 -24.90
N ALA A 108 0.56 24.13 -25.03
CA ALA A 108 0.15 23.58 -26.33
C ALA A 108 -0.45 24.63 -27.26
N ALA A 109 -1.23 25.59 -26.73
CA ALA A 109 -1.83 26.67 -27.52
C ALA A 109 -0.77 27.62 -28.10
N THR A 110 0.33 27.85 -27.36
CA THR A 110 1.36 28.82 -27.75
C THR A 110 2.56 28.19 -28.48
N ALA A 111 2.68 26.87 -28.47
CA ALA A 111 3.76 26.12 -29.14
C ALA A 111 3.84 26.29 -30.67
N ASP A 112 2.75 26.67 -31.33
CA ASP A 112 2.69 26.84 -32.79
C ASP A 112 2.70 28.31 -33.25
N CYS A 113 2.76 29.29 -32.34
CA CYS A 113 2.54 30.71 -32.67
C CYS A 113 3.64 31.32 -33.55
N ILE A 114 4.92 31.02 -33.30
CA ILE A 114 6.07 31.47 -34.10
C ILE A 114 6.45 30.41 -35.15
N SER A 115 6.30 29.12 -34.82
CA SER A 115 6.71 28.03 -35.71
C SER A 115 5.79 27.91 -36.92
N ARG A 116 4.53 28.35 -36.81
CA ARG A 116 3.61 28.51 -37.95
C ARG A 116 4.10 29.57 -38.93
N GLU A 117 4.48 30.77 -38.49
CA GLU A 117 5.01 31.81 -39.40
C GLU A 117 6.30 31.37 -40.10
N ARG A 118 7.14 30.60 -39.39
CA ARG A 118 8.36 30.05 -39.98
C ARG A 118 8.04 28.97 -41.01
N ARG A 119 7.00 28.16 -40.79
CA ARG A 119 6.55 27.11 -41.72
C ARG A 119 5.89 27.70 -42.97
N ASP A 120 5.12 28.77 -42.78
CA ASP A 120 4.35 29.43 -43.84
C ASP A 120 5.20 30.46 -44.61
N GLY A 121 6.45 30.71 -44.18
CA GLY A 121 7.39 31.62 -44.85
C GLY A 121 7.10 33.12 -44.61
N THR A 122 6.14 33.44 -43.74
CA THR A 122 5.67 34.80 -43.46
C THR A 122 6.52 35.54 -42.44
N LEU A 123 7.39 34.84 -41.70
CA LEU A 123 8.26 35.45 -40.69
C LEU A 123 9.21 36.50 -41.30
N GLY A 124 9.74 36.25 -42.50
CA GLY A 124 10.60 37.20 -43.22
C GLY A 124 9.85 38.48 -43.60
N LEU A 125 8.59 38.35 -44.03
CA LEU A 125 7.72 39.48 -44.38
C LEU A 125 7.44 40.38 -43.15
N LEU A 126 7.25 39.77 -41.98
CA LEU A 126 7.10 40.50 -40.71
C LEU A 126 8.33 41.34 -40.36
N PHE A 127 9.56 40.87 -40.65
CA PHE A 127 10.79 41.63 -40.40
C PHE A 127 11.10 42.68 -41.48
N LEU A 128 10.42 42.65 -42.63
CA LEU A 128 10.47 43.72 -43.63
C LEU A 128 9.58 44.91 -43.23
N THR A 129 8.57 44.67 -42.40
CA THR A 129 7.87 45.76 -41.71
C THR A 129 8.78 46.33 -40.62
N ASN A 130 8.61 47.61 -40.26
CA ASN A 130 9.47 48.37 -39.34
C ASN A 130 9.34 47.94 -37.85
N LEU A 131 9.22 46.63 -37.60
CA LEU A 131 8.97 45.97 -36.32
C LEU A 131 10.23 45.28 -35.79
N ASN A 132 10.48 45.43 -34.49
CA ASN A 132 11.55 44.71 -33.79
C ASN A 132 11.07 43.33 -33.30
N SER A 133 12.01 42.39 -33.16
CA SER A 133 11.78 41.04 -32.61
C SER A 133 11.01 41.01 -31.29
N ALA A 134 11.26 41.96 -30.38
CA ALA A 134 10.54 42.08 -29.11
C ALA A 134 9.08 42.49 -29.29
N GLU A 135 8.78 43.40 -30.22
CA GLU A 135 7.42 43.87 -30.52
C GLU A 135 6.58 42.75 -31.14
N ILE A 136 7.18 41.93 -32.01
CA ILE A 136 6.52 40.76 -32.61
C ILE A 136 6.15 39.74 -31.52
N VAL A 137 7.10 39.42 -30.63
CA VAL A 137 6.86 38.46 -29.54
C VAL A 137 5.79 39.01 -28.59
N ALA A 138 5.86 40.29 -28.21
CA ALA A 138 4.90 40.91 -27.31
C ALA A 138 3.48 40.94 -27.91
N GLY A 139 3.33 41.29 -29.19
CA GLY A 139 2.01 41.31 -29.86
C GLY A 139 1.38 39.92 -29.94
N LYS A 140 2.19 38.89 -30.23
CA LYS A 140 1.73 37.49 -30.22
C LYS A 140 1.45 36.96 -28.82
N LEU A 141 2.21 37.41 -27.83
CA LEU A 141 1.99 37.07 -26.43
C LEU A 141 0.63 37.61 -25.97
N CYS A 142 0.36 38.89 -26.21
CA CYS A 142 -0.87 39.55 -25.79
C CYS A 142 -2.13 38.86 -26.35
N SER A 143 -2.16 38.55 -27.66
CA SER A 143 -3.31 37.91 -28.30
C SER A 143 -3.58 36.49 -27.83
N ASN A 144 -2.53 35.66 -27.67
CA ASN A 144 -2.70 34.27 -27.23
C ASN A 144 -2.91 34.16 -25.71
N ALA A 145 -2.24 35.00 -24.91
CA ALA A 145 -2.39 35.02 -23.46
C ALA A 145 -3.80 35.46 -23.06
N LEU A 146 -4.40 36.44 -23.74
CA LEU A 146 -5.73 36.95 -23.42
C LEU A 146 -6.83 35.89 -23.59
N VAL A 147 -6.74 35.03 -24.62
CA VAL A 147 -7.64 33.86 -24.78
C VAL A 147 -7.53 32.89 -23.61
N LEU A 148 -6.31 32.61 -23.16
CA LEU A 148 -6.04 31.68 -22.06
C LEU A 148 -6.44 32.27 -20.70
N ILE A 149 -6.21 33.56 -20.48
CA ILE A 149 -6.63 34.29 -19.28
C ILE A 149 -8.15 34.28 -19.15
N TYR A 150 -8.91 34.50 -20.23
CA TYR A 150 -10.37 34.41 -20.16
C TYR A 150 -10.87 32.99 -19.87
N SER A 151 -10.14 31.97 -20.33
CA SER A 151 -10.46 30.57 -20.02
C SER A 151 -10.23 30.28 -18.53
N LEU A 152 -9.15 30.83 -17.95
CA LEU A 152 -8.85 30.72 -16.52
C LEU A 152 -9.82 31.55 -15.65
N LEU A 153 -10.15 32.76 -16.08
CA LEU A 153 -11.11 33.65 -15.40
C LEU A 153 -12.51 33.03 -15.31
N ALA A 154 -12.87 32.20 -16.30
CA ALA A 154 -14.12 31.44 -16.26
C ALA A 154 -14.15 30.34 -15.17
N ILE A 155 -12.99 29.93 -14.67
CA ILE A 155 -12.86 28.91 -13.62
C ILE A 155 -12.82 29.56 -12.22
N PHE A 156 -12.42 30.83 -12.08
CA PHE A 156 -12.31 31.48 -10.77
C PHE A 156 -13.60 31.47 -9.93
N PRO A 157 -14.81 31.72 -10.49
CA PRO A 157 -16.04 31.58 -9.72
C PRO A 157 -16.25 30.15 -9.20
N LEU A 158 -15.81 29.15 -9.94
CA LEU A 158 -15.91 27.74 -9.54
C LEU A 158 -14.94 27.40 -8.41
N LEU A 159 -13.71 27.93 -8.46
CA LEU A 159 -12.74 27.83 -7.37
C LEU A 159 -13.25 28.46 -6.06
N ALA A 160 -14.14 29.47 -6.13
CA ALA A 160 -14.73 30.08 -4.94
C ALA A 160 -15.83 29.22 -4.30
N LEU A 161 -16.44 28.26 -5.00
CA LEU A 161 -17.54 27.47 -4.47
C LEU A 161 -17.14 26.61 -3.25
N PRO A 162 -16.01 25.88 -3.22
CA PRO A 162 -15.56 25.20 -2.00
C PRO A 162 -15.29 26.14 -0.82
N VAL A 163 -14.89 27.39 -1.08
CA VAL A 163 -14.70 28.41 -0.05
C VAL A 163 -16.03 28.76 0.63
N LEU A 164 -17.12 28.81 -0.13
CA LEU A 164 -18.47 29.05 0.39
C LEU A 164 -19.01 27.89 1.23
N VAL A 165 -18.60 26.65 0.95
CA VAL A 165 -18.96 25.46 1.76
C VAL A 165 -18.32 25.51 3.14
N GLY A 166 -17.18 26.20 3.27
CA GLY A 166 -16.42 26.38 4.51
C GLY A 166 -15.13 25.55 4.54
N GLY A 167 -14.23 25.85 5.49
CA GLY A 167 -12.96 25.13 5.65
C GLY A 167 -11.77 25.71 4.88
N VAL A 168 -11.99 26.62 3.92
CA VAL A 168 -10.92 27.30 3.16
C VAL A 168 -10.94 28.80 3.42
N GLY A 169 -9.78 29.38 3.77
CA GLY A 169 -9.67 30.82 4.01
C GLY A 169 -9.63 31.66 2.73
N ILE A 170 -10.20 32.87 2.75
CA ILE A 170 -10.18 33.80 1.59
C ILE A 170 -8.75 34.18 1.17
N GLY A 171 -7.82 34.26 2.13
CA GLY A 171 -6.40 34.51 1.86
C GLY A 171 -5.74 33.35 1.10
N HIS A 172 -6.14 32.11 1.38
CA HIS A 172 -5.67 30.93 0.65
C HIS A 172 -6.18 30.95 -0.80
N PHE A 173 -7.46 31.26 -1.00
CA PHE A 173 -8.08 31.39 -2.32
C PHE A 173 -7.31 32.37 -3.23
N TRP A 174 -7.02 33.59 -2.77
CA TRP A 174 -6.32 34.58 -3.60
C TRP A 174 -4.87 34.21 -3.90
N ARG A 175 -4.17 33.53 -2.96
CA ARG A 175 -2.82 32.99 -3.23
C ARG A 175 -2.87 31.89 -4.30
N VAL A 176 -3.86 31.00 -4.24
CA VAL A 176 -4.05 29.98 -5.29
C VAL A 176 -4.35 30.63 -6.64
N VAL A 177 -5.25 31.61 -6.69
CA VAL A 177 -5.55 32.36 -7.93
C VAL A 177 -4.28 32.99 -8.51
N LEU A 178 -3.47 33.64 -7.68
CA LEU A 178 -2.23 34.28 -8.12
C LEU A 178 -1.18 33.26 -8.58
N ALA A 179 -1.05 32.12 -7.89
CA ALA A 179 -0.20 31.01 -8.30
C ALA A 179 -0.63 30.41 -9.65
N LEU A 180 -1.94 30.28 -9.90
CA LEU A 180 -2.47 29.78 -11.17
C LEU A 180 -2.23 30.73 -12.34
N VAL A 181 -2.36 32.05 -12.12
CA VAL A 181 -2.01 33.07 -13.12
C VAL A 181 -0.51 33.00 -13.44
N ASN A 182 0.34 32.88 -12.42
CA ASN A 182 1.78 32.75 -12.60
C ASN A 182 2.16 31.46 -13.34
N ALA A 183 1.51 30.33 -13.02
CA ALA A 183 1.69 29.06 -13.72
C ALA A 183 1.27 29.14 -15.20
N LEU A 184 0.18 29.85 -15.50
CA LEU A 184 -0.26 30.08 -16.88
C LEU A 184 0.76 30.93 -17.66
N PHE A 185 1.26 32.01 -17.04
CA PHE A 185 2.29 32.86 -17.65
C PHE A 185 3.57 32.06 -17.95
N PHE A 186 3.99 31.22 -17.01
CA PHE A 186 5.10 30.29 -17.19
C PHE A 186 4.85 29.31 -18.36
N ALA A 187 3.68 28.66 -18.41
CA ALA A 187 3.34 27.72 -19.48
C ALA A 187 3.31 28.37 -20.87
N VAL A 188 2.83 29.61 -20.96
CA VAL A 188 2.88 30.42 -22.18
C VAL A 188 4.33 30.70 -22.59
N ALA A 189 5.21 31.11 -21.66
CA ALA A 189 6.62 31.32 -21.94
C ALA A 189 7.31 30.02 -22.43
N ALA A 190 6.94 28.87 -21.86
CA ALA A 190 7.41 27.54 -22.28
C ALA A 190 7.01 27.23 -23.74
N GLY A 191 5.75 27.50 -24.10
CA GLY A 191 5.26 27.30 -25.47
C GLY A 191 5.92 28.22 -26.49
N PHE A 192 6.13 29.50 -26.16
CA PHE A 192 6.90 30.43 -27.01
C PHE A 192 8.35 29.98 -27.20
N THR A 193 8.98 29.48 -26.14
CA THR A 193 10.34 28.93 -26.18
C THR A 193 10.40 27.75 -27.15
N ALA A 194 9.51 26.78 -27.01
CA ALA A 194 9.42 25.65 -27.92
C ALA A 194 9.12 26.07 -29.37
N SER A 195 8.22 27.05 -29.54
CA SER A 195 7.86 27.58 -30.85
C SER A 195 9.01 28.29 -31.56
N SER A 196 9.97 28.86 -30.83
CA SER A 196 11.17 29.50 -31.40
C SER A 196 12.21 28.49 -31.90
N VAL A 197 12.23 27.30 -31.28
CA VAL A 197 13.19 26.21 -31.55
C VAL A 197 12.70 25.36 -32.71
N CYS A 198 11.42 25.01 -32.72
CA CYS A 198 10.84 24.04 -33.65
C CYS A 198 10.26 24.71 -34.90
N VAL A 199 10.24 23.96 -36.02
CA VAL A 199 9.57 24.36 -37.27
C VAL A 199 8.26 23.59 -37.49
N ARG A 200 8.25 22.31 -37.07
CA ARG A 200 7.08 21.43 -37.18
C ARG A 200 6.20 21.53 -35.94
N GLN A 201 4.88 21.41 -36.13
CA GLN A 201 3.86 21.59 -35.08
C GLN A 201 3.96 20.53 -33.98
N PHE A 202 3.95 19.23 -34.32
CA PHE A 202 3.95 18.15 -33.32
C PHE A 202 5.19 18.17 -32.40
N PRO A 203 6.43 18.32 -32.90
CA PRO A 203 7.60 18.48 -32.03
C PRO A 203 7.57 19.74 -31.17
N ALA A 204 7.00 20.85 -31.67
CA ALA A 204 6.88 22.08 -30.90
C ALA A 204 5.95 21.90 -29.70
N VAL A 205 4.78 21.29 -29.91
CA VAL A 205 3.83 20.96 -28.82
C VAL A 205 4.46 19.99 -27.82
N ALA A 206 5.12 18.93 -28.29
CA ALA A 206 5.78 17.95 -27.42
C ALA A 206 6.89 18.60 -26.56
N LEU A 207 7.71 19.47 -27.15
CA LEU A 207 8.74 20.20 -26.41
C LEU A 207 8.13 21.18 -25.40
N ALA A 208 7.08 21.91 -25.78
CA ALA A 208 6.38 22.84 -24.89
C ALA A 208 5.81 22.13 -23.66
N LEU A 209 5.14 21.00 -23.86
CA LEU A 209 4.60 20.17 -22.78
C LEU A 209 5.71 19.56 -21.93
N GLY A 210 6.78 19.05 -22.55
CA GLY A 210 7.94 18.50 -21.83
C GLY A 210 8.63 19.53 -20.94
N LEU A 211 8.87 20.74 -21.45
CA LEU A 211 9.40 21.86 -20.65
C LEU A 211 8.44 22.25 -19.53
N SER A 212 7.16 22.35 -19.83
CA SER A 212 6.14 22.73 -18.85
C SER A 212 5.99 21.72 -17.72
N LEU A 213 6.06 20.41 -18.00
CA LEU A 213 6.01 19.37 -16.98
C LEU A 213 7.32 19.29 -16.18
N PHE A 214 8.48 19.30 -16.84
CA PHE A 214 9.76 19.19 -16.13
C PHE A 214 10.00 20.37 -15.17
N PHE A 215 9.80 21.60 -15.62
CA PHE A 215 9.96 22.79 -14.77
C PHE A 215 8.73 23.02 -13.89
N GLY A 216 7.53 22.72 -14.40
CA GLY A 216 6.25 22.89 -13.69
C GLY A 216 6.07 21.98 -12.49
N THR A 217 6.52 20.73 -12.57
CA THR A 217 6.35 19.72 -11.51
C THR A 217 7.64 18.93 -11.22
N GLY A 218 8.46 18.64 -12.22
CA GLY A 218 9.66 17.80 -12.09
C GLY A 218 10.74 18.37 -11.18
N LEU A 219 10.90 19.69 -11.09
CA LEU A 219 11.87 20.33 -10.19
C LEU A 219 11.61 20.04 -8.71
N LEU A 220 10.35 19.84 -8.30
CA LEU A 220 10.05 19.41 -6.94
C LEU A 220 10.59 18.03 -6.63
N ALA A 221 10.54 17.11 -7.59
CA ALA A 221 11.16 15.79 -7.46
C ALA A 221 12.69 15.90 -7.37
N VAL A 222 13.30 16.80 -8.16
CA VAL A 222 14.75 17.07 -8.04
C VAL A 222 15.09 17.62 -6.65
N ALA A 223 14.32 18.59 -6.15
CA ALA A 223 14.52 19.16 -4.82
C ALA A 223 14.36 18.11 -3.70
N SER A 224 13.35 17.24 -3.79
CA SER A 224 13.15 16.17 -2.79
C SER A 224 14.29 15.15 -2.79
N ILE A 225 14.80 14.80 -3.98
CA ILE A 225 15.97 13.93 -4.14
C ILE A 225 17.21 14.57 -3.49
N VAL A 226 17.50 15.84 -3.78
CA VAL A 226 18.63 16.57 -3.17
C VAL A 226 18.49 16.57 -1.65
N ARG A 227 17.29 16.88 -1.12
CA ARG A 227 17.01 16.90 0.31
C ARG A 227 17.22 15.53 0.97
N SER A 228 16.81 14.44 0.33
CA SER A 228 16.99 13.08 0.85
C SER A 228 18.44 12.63 0.92
N ASN A 229 19.30 13.18 0.06
CA ASN A 229 20.73 12.86 0.00
C ASN A 229 21.58 13.87 0.78
N ALA A 230 21.00 14.99 1.23
CA ALA A 230 21.69 16.08 1.91
C ALA A 230 22.13 15.75 3.35
N GLY A 231 21.48 14.79 4.02
CA GLY A 231 21.69 14.58 5.46
C GLY A 231 21.45 15.88 6.24
N THR A 232 22.43 16.30 7.05
CA THR A 232 22.41 17.57 7.80
C THR A 232 23.08 18.73 7.04
N ASN A 233 23.52 18.57 5.79
CA ASN A 233 24.24 19.60 5.04
C ASN A 233 23.33 20.81 4.70
N PRO A 234 23.57 22.00 5.29
CA PRO A 234 22.69 23.15 5.11
C PRO A 234 22.73 23.72 3.68
N ILE A 235 23.87 23.62 2.98
CA ILE A 235 24.00 24.11 1.60
C ILE A 235 23.12 23.27 0.67
N ALA A 236 23.10 21.96 0.84
CA ALA A 236 22.28 21.07 0.02
C ALA A 236 20.78 21.31 0.25
N HIS A 237 20.36 21.59 1.49
CA HIS A 237 18.98 22.03 1.80
C HIS A 237 18.65 23.37 1.14
N ALA A 238 19.56 24.35 1.20
CA ALA A 238 19.37 25.65 0.55
C ALA A 238 19.26 25.52 -0.99
N VAL A 239 20.08 24.66 -1.61
CA VAL A 239 19.99 24.35 -3.05
C VAL A 239 18.66 23.68 -3.37
N ALA A 240 18.22 22.72 -2.56
CA ALA A 240 16.92 22.07 -2.75
C ALA A 240 15.76 23.09 -2.70
N ASP A 241 15.79 24.03 -1.76
CA ASP A 241 14.77 25.07 -1.62
C ASP A 241 14.81 26.08 -2.78
N ALA A 242 16.01 26.45 -3.25
CA ALA A 242 16.16 27.29 -4.44
C ALA A 242 15.64 26.58 -5.70
N VAL A 243 15.94 25.29 -5.89
CA VAL A 243 15.40 24.50 -7.01
C VAL A 243 13.88 24.37 -6.92
N ALA A 244 13.33 24.13 -5.73
CA ALA A 244 11.89 24.07 -5.51
C ALA A 244 11.22 25.42 -5.78
N SER A 245 11.85 26.54 -5.44
CA SER A 245 11.28 27.88 -5.67
C SER A 245 11.05 28.21 -7.15
N LEU A 246 11.82 27.62 -8.06
CA LEU A 246 11.66 27.76 -9.52
C LEU A 246 10.51 26.89 -10.07
N CYS A 247 9.87 26.08 -9.24
CA CYS A 247 8.80 25.18 -9.63
C CYS A 247 7.41 25.82 -9.41
N PRO A 248 6.61 26.08 -10.46
CA PRO A 248 5.24 26.57 -10.34
C PRO A 248 4.34 25.75 -9.40
N LEU A 249 4.47 24.42 -9.39
CA LEU A 249 3.69 23.57 -8.46
C LEU A 249 4.07 23.85 -7.00
N HIS A 250 5.33 24.18 -6.71
CA HIS A 250 5.75 24.54 -5.36
C HIS A 250 5.08 25.84 -4.89
N THR A 251 4.95 26.83 -5.77
CA THR A 251 4.20 28.06 -5.48
C THR A 251 2.75 27.77 -5.11
N LEU A 252 2.10 26.85 -5.84
CA LEU A 252 0.72 26.44 -5.57
C LEU A 252 0.60 25.70 -4.22
N LEU A 253 1.48 24.72 -3.97
CA LEU A 253 1.45 23.93 -2.74
C LEU A 253 1.74 24.78 -1.49
N ARG A 254 2.58 25.81 -1.60
CA ARG A 254 2.86 26.76 -0.50
C ARG A 254 1.76 27.79 -0.25
N ALA A 255 0.65 27.73 -0.99
CA ALA A 255 -0.47 28.62 -0.71
C ALA A 255 -1.17 28.32 0.64
N ASP A 256 -1.03 27.10 1.19
CA ASP A 256 -1.90 26.52 2.24
C ASP A 256 -1.48 26.67 3.73
N GLU A 257 -0.47 27.46 4.06
CA GLU A 257 -0.03 27.47 5.48
C GLU A 257 -0.83 28.42 6.38
N GLY A 258 -1.64 27.82 7.27
CA GLY A 258 -1.71 28.07 8.73
C GLY A 258 -2.53 29.27 9.24
N ARG A 259 -3.40 29.03 10.24
CA ARG A 259 -4.29 29.97 10.97
C ARG A 259 -3.61 31.17 11.68
N LEU A 260 -2.35 31.50 11.40
CA LEU A 260 -1.63 32.64 11.99
C LEU A 260 -0.99 33.49 10.88
N ALA A 261 -1.29 34.79 10.92
CA ALA A 261 -0.92 35.81 9.94
C ALA A 261 0.59 36.15 9.90
N ARG A 262 1.47 35.15 9.75
CA ARG A 262 2.87 35.39 9.38
C ARG A 262 2.97 35.52 7.86
N ILE A 263 3.73 36.53 7.40
CA ILE A 263 4.05 36.72 5.98
C ILE A 263 4.81 35.48 5.51
N ASN A 264 4.20 34.69 4.62
CA ASN A 264 4.84 33.50 4.04
C ASN A 264 5.86 33.94 2.98
N TYR A 265 7.07 34.27 3.42
CA TYR A 265 8.18 34.66 2.54
C TYR A 265 8.49 33.58 1.48
N GLY A 266 8.27 32.30 1.79
CA GLY A 266 8.52 31.19 0.88
C GLY A 266 7.58 31.17 -0.34
N TYR A 267 6.29 31.48 -0.14
CA TYR A 267 5.32 31.61 -1.22
C TYR A 267 5.70 32.76 -2.18
N TRP A 268 5.94 33.95 -1.64
CA TRP A 268 6.26 35.14 -2.44
C TRP A 268 7.59 35.00 -3.17
N TYR A 269 8.61 34.40 -2.54
CA TYR A 269 9.90 34.13 -3.19
C TYR A 269 9.73 33.18 -4.38
N SER A 270 9.02 32.07 -4.22
CA SER A 270 8.75 31.14 -5.33
C SER A 270 7.94 31.80 -6.44
N LEU A 271 6.94 32.62 -6.09
CA LEU A 271 6.13 33.34 -7.05
C LEU A 271 6.98 34.27 -7.94
N VAL A 272 7.86 35.08 -7.32
CA VAL A 272 8.77 35.98 -8.02
C VAL A 272 9.82 35.20 -8.82
N ALA A 273 10.35 34.11 -8.28
CA ALA A 273 11.33 33.27 -8.97
C ALA A 273 10.75 32.66 -10.27
N VAL A 274 9.53 32.12 -10.21
CA VAL A 274 8.82 31.57 -11.39
C VAL A 274 8.50 32.67 -12.40
N ALA A 275 8.04 33.84 -11.95
CA ALA A 275 7.77 34.98 -12.82
C ALA A 275 9.05 35.45 -13.51
N GLY A 276 10.16 35.57 -12.77
CA GLY A 276 11.48 35.94 -13.27
C GLY A 276 11.99 34.95 -14.32
N MET A 277 11.89 33.65 -14.04
CA MET A 277 12.23 32.60 -15.01
C MET A 277 11.42 32.72 -16.30
N SER A 278 10.12 33.01 -16.20
CA SER A 278 9.24 33.19 -17.35
C SER A 278 9.65 34.38 -18.21
N TRP A 279 10.02 35.51 -17.60
CA TRP A 279 10.57 36.67 -18.29
C TRP A 279 11.91 36.38 -18.98
N VAL A 280 12.81 35.65 -18.32
CA VAL A 280 14.09 35.23 -18.91
C VAL A 280 13.86 34.38 -20.16
N TRP A 281 12.90 33.46 -20.14
CA TRP A 281 12.55 32.64 -21.30
C TRP A 281 12.00 33.47 -22.46
N LEU A 282 11.11 34.44 -22.19
CA LEU A 282 10.59 35.35 -23.22
C LEU A 282 11.69 36.26 -23.80
N ALA A 283 12.61 36.76 -22.98
CA ALA A 283 13.77 37.53 -23.43
C ALA A 283 14.68 36.67 -24.34
N ALA A 284 14.92 35.41 -23.97
CA ALA A 284 15.67 34.46 -24.79
C ALA A 284 14.99 34.19 -26.14
N VAL A 285 13.65 34.11 -26.17
CA VAL A 285 12.86 33.97 -27.41
C VAL A 285 13.07 35.18 -28.32
N ALA A 286 12.92 36.40 -27.79
CA ALA A 286 13.12 37.63 -28.58
C ALA A 286 14.55 37.72 -29.14
N TRP A 287 15.55 37.42 -28.31
CA TRP A 287 16.96 37.38 -28.73
C TRP A 287 17.23 36.35 -29.82
N ARG A 288 16.66 35.15 -29.69
CA ARG A 288 16.80 34.08 -30.69
C ARG A 288 16.12 34.46 -32.01
N LEU A 289 14.95 35.08 -31.95
CA LEU A 289 14.20 35.51 -33.15
C LEU A 289 15.01 36.54 -33.95
N LYS A 290 15.63 37.51 -33.28
CA LYS A 290 16.55 38.50 -33.88
C LYS A 290 17.70 37.86 -34.67
N ARG A 291 18.19 36.69 -34.22
CA ARG A 291 19.31 35.98 -34.87
C ARG A 291 18.90 35.00 -35.96
N THR A 292 17.66 34.51 -35.93
CA THR A 292 17.23 33.37 -36.76
C THR A 292 16.28 33.72 -37.90
N TRP A 293 15.94 35.00 -38.10
CA TRP A 293 15.01 35.41 -39.17
C TRP A 293 15.64 35.44 -40.58
N ARG A 294 16.96 35.55 -40.69
CA ARG A 294 17.67 35.45 -41.97
C ARG A 294 17.87 33.97 -42.30
N ASP A 295 17.07 33.43 -43.21
CA ASP A 295 17.34 32.14 -43.86
C ASP A 295 18.64 32.24 -44.67
N ARG A 296 19.79 32.15 -44.01
CA ARG A 296 21.06 31.97 -44.70
C ARG A 296 21.08 30.55 -45.27
N PRO A 297 21.48 30.34 -46.54
CA PRO A 297 21.76 28.99 -47.01
C PRO A 297 22.74 28.34 -46.04
N LYS A 298 22.44 27.10 -45.61
CA LYS A 298 23.26 26.37 -44.65
C LYS A 298 24.69 26.26 -45.20
N THR A 299 25.57 27.16 -44.81
CA THR A 299 27.00 26.96 -44.98
C THR A 299 27.36 25.79 -44.07
N VAL A 300 27.91 24.71 -44.66
CA VAL A 300 28.15 23.41 -44.02
C VAL A 300 29.34 23.48 -43.02
N ARG A 301 29.45 24.56 -42.25
CA ARG A 301 30.54 24.76 -41.28
C ARG A 301 30.01 25.40 -40.01
N ALA A 302 29.64 24.58 -39.02
CA ALA A 302 29.62 25.00 -37.62
C ALA A 302 29.56 23.84 -36.59
N TRP A 303 29.15 22.62 -36.94
CA TRP A 303 29.04 21.51 -35.96
C TRP A 303 29.80 20.25 -36.41
N GLY A 304 31.12 20.36 -36.55
CA GLY A 304 32.02 19.26 -36.94
C GLY A 304 32.17 18.14 -35.89
N ARG A 305 31.64 18.28 -34.67
CA ARG A 305 31.82 17.28 -33.59
C ARG A 305 30.76 16.17 -33.52
N PHE A 306 29.67 16.25 -34.29
CA PHE A 306 28.59 15.24 -34.29
C PHE A 306 28.39 14.51 -35.64
N GLN A 307 29.43 14.43 -36.47
CA GLN A 307 29.41 13.64 -37.72
C GLN A 307 29.11 12.14 -37.48
N PHE A 308 29.42 11.62 -36.29
CA PHE A 308 29.09 10.26 -35.88
C PHE A 308 27.57 9.99 -35.89
N LEU A 309 26.76 10.94 -35.41
CA LEU A 309 25.28 10.84 -35.43
C LEU A 309 24.70 11.00 -36.83
N GLU A 310 25.36 11.72 -37.75
CA GLU A 310 24.96 11.80 -39.16
C GLU A 310 25.28 10.51 -39.94
N LYS A 311 26.41 9.85 -39.65
CA LYS A 311 26.70 8.47 -40.10
C LYS A 311 25.69 7.47 -39.54
N PHE A 312 25.29 7.61 -38.27
CA PHE A 312 24.22 6.82 -37.67
C PHE A 312 22.81 7.19 -38.16
N ARG A 313 22.59 8.30 -38.88
CA ARG A 313 21.28 8.71 -39.41
C ARG A 313 21.11 8.44 -40.90
N SER A 314 22.15 8.62 -41.69
CA SER A 314 22.11 8.35 -43.13
C SER A 314 22.18 6.85 -43.38
N ARG A 315 21.37 6.35 -44.31
CA ARG A 315 21.58 5.04 -44.92
C ARG A 315 22.49 5.26 -46.13
N GLY A 316 23.42 4.33 -46.38
CA GLY A 316 24.12 4.27 -47.67
C GLY A 316 23.11 4.35 -48.81
N HIS A 317 23.48 4.98 -49.93
CA HIS A 317 22.57 5.25 -51.04
C HIS A 317 21.84 3.97 -51.49
N ALA A 318 22.56 2.85 -51.60
CA ALA A 318 22.01 1.52 -51.92
C ALA A 318 20.91 1.05 -50.94
N ALA A 319 21.12 1.16 -49.63
CA ALA A 319 20.15 0.75 -48.60
C ALA A 319 18.89 1.65 -48.53
N ARG A 320 18.98 2.89 -49.05
CA ARG A 320 17.80 3.77 -49.23
C ARG A 320 16.98 3.35 -50.44
N VAL A 321 17.64 3.06 -51.55
CA VAL A 321 16.99 2.60 -52.79
C VAL A 321 16.33 1.24 -52.58
N ALA A 322 17.02 0.29 -51.94
CA ALA A 322 16.46 -1.02 -51.62
C ALA A 322 15.23 -0.94 -50.70
N LEU A 323 15.28 -0.10 -49.65
CA LEU A 323 14.11 0.13 -48.80
C LEU A 323 12.96 0.79 -49.56
N ARG A 324 13.27 1.77 -50.41
CA ARG A 324 12.27 2.44 -51.23
C ARG A 324 11.55 1.43 -52.13
N ARG A 325 12.27 0.56 -52.85
CA ARG A 325 11.68 -0.49 -53.68
C ARG A 325 10.77 -1.41 -52.86
N ARG A 326 11.30 -2.01 -51.78
CA ARG A 326 10.52 -2.92 -50.90
C ARG A 326 9.25 -2.30 -50.34
N LEU A 327 9.30 -1.03 -49.87
CA LEU A 327 8.12 -0.39 -49.28
C LEU A 327 7.10 0.03 -50.35
N LEU A 328 7.55 0.46 -51.54
CA LEU A 328 6.67 0.84 -52.64
C LEU A 328 5.95 -0.37 -53.24
N GLU A 329 6.63 -1.52 -53.36
CA GLU A 329 6.05 -2.79 -53.81
C GLU A 329 4.87 -3.22 -52.93
N ILE A 330 4.93 -2.98 -51.62
CA ILE A 330 3.84 -3.30 -50.70
C ILE A 330 2.70 -2.28 -50.80
N ASN A 331 3.02 -0.99 -50.61
CA ASN A 331 2.05 0.09 -50.68
C ASN A 331 2.73 1.48 -50.79
N PRO A 332 2.33 2.36 -51.71
CA PRO A 332 2.91 3.70 -51.85
C PRO A 332 2.84 4.56 -50.58
N PHE A 333 1.73 4.48 -49.83
CA PHE A 333 1.55 5.21 -48.56
C PHE A 333 2.39 4.61 -47.42
N PHE A 334 2.69 3.31 -47.48
CA PHE A 334 3.61 2.69 -46.53
C PHE A 334 5.03 3.23 -46.69
N TRP A 335 5.51 3.40 -47.92
CA TRP A 335 6.76 4.11 -48.17
C TRP A 335 6.68 5.58 -47.73
N LEU A 336 5.64 6.30 -48.13
CA LEU A 336 5.49 7.73 -47.87
C LEU A 336 5.54 8.08 -46.37
N ALA A 337 4.79 7.33 -45.56
CA ALA A 337 4.76 7.50 -44.11
C ALA A 337 5.91 6.77 -43.39
N GLY A 338 6.43 5.67 -43.96
CA GLY A 338 7.46 4.82 -43.37
C GLY A 338 8.92 5.12 -43.76
N ARG A 339 9.16 6.11 -44.65
CA ARG A 339 10.50 6.43 -45.20
C ARG A 339 11.50 7.05 -44.21
N GLN A 340 11.03 7.74 -43.17
CA GLN A 340 11.92 8.33 -42.17
C GLN A 340 12.42 7.22 -41.23
N ARG A 341 13.69 7.28 -40.79
CA ARG A 341 14.17 6.36 -39.73
C ARG A 341 13.17 6.46 -38.58
N VAL A 342 12.71 5.30 -38.12
CA VAL A 342 11.88 5.15 -36.92
C VAL A 342 12.47 6.11 -35.89
N SER A 343 11.64 6.98 -35.31
CA SER A 343 12.02 7.90 -34.21
C SER A 343 12.51 7.17 -32.95
N ALA A 344 12.62 5.84 -33.02
CA ALA A 344 13.19 4.92 -32.06
C ALA A 344 14.45 5.44 -31.37
N PRO A 345 15.51 6.01 -31.99
CA PRO A 345 16.73 6.31 -31.23
C PRO A 345 16.52 7.42 -30.18
N VAL A 346 15.65 8.39 -30.43
CA VAL A 346 15.33 9.43 -29.43
C VAL A 346 14.45 8.84 -28.32
N PHE A 347 13.43 8.07 -28.69
CA PHE A 347 12.58 7.38 -27.74
C PHE A 347 13.37 6.37 -26.87
N MET A 348 14.29 5.62 -27.48
CA MET A 348 15.18 4.67 -26.83
C MET A 348 16.17 5.40 -25.92
N ALA A 349 16.77 6.51 -26.35
CA ALA A 349 17.64 7.32 -25.50
C ALA A 349 16.87 7.89 -24.29
N LEU A 350 15.63 8.35 -24.50
CA LEU A 350 14.76 8.81 -23.41
C LEU A 350 14.40 7.68 -22.46
N THR A 351 14.11 6.49 -22.98
CA THR A 351 13.82 5.32 -22.14
C THR A 351 15.04 4.90 -21.34
N VAL A 352 16.21 4.81 -21.98
CA VAL A 352 17.47 4.48 -21.30
C VAL A 352 17.78 5.51 -20.22
N ALA A 353 17.62 6.80 -20.53
CA ALA A 353 17.79 7.87 -19.54
C ALA A 353 16.80 7.71 -18.37
N LEU A 354 15.53 7.42 -18.65
CA LEU A 354 14.53 7.19 -17.61
C LEU A 354 14.88 5.99 -16.74
N VAL A 355 15.31 4.87 -17.34
CA VAL A 355 15.76 3.67 -16.63
C VAL A 355 16.98 4.00 -15.75
N LEU A 356 18.00 4.68 -16.28
CA LEU A 356 19.19 5.07 -15.53
C LEU A 356 18.84 6.00 -14.35
N ILE A 357 17.93 6.96 -14.55
CA ILE A 357 17.40 7.82 -13.48
C ILE A 357 16.66 6.98 -12.44
N THR A 358 15.85 6.01 -12.88
CA THR A 358 15.08 5.15 -12.00
C THR A 358 15.99 4.33 -11.09
N THR A 359 16.97 3.65 -11.68
CA THR A 359 17.89 2.77 -10.94
C THR A 359 18.90 3.57 -10.11
N GLY A 360 19.44 4.66 -10.65
CA GLY A 360 20.51 5.42 -10.01
C GLY A 360 20.03 6.46 -8.99
N VAL A 361 18.77 6.91 -9.10
CA VAL A 361 18.27 8.05 -8.31
C VAL A 361 16.93 7.75 -7.64
N THR A 362 15.92 7.35 -8.41
CA THR A 362 14.54 7.22 -7.90
C THR A 362 14.37 6.05 -6.92
N ALA A 363 14.96 4.88 -7.21
CA ALA A 363 14.89 3.73 -6.34
C ALA A 363 15.59 3.95 -4.98
N PRO A 364 16.83 4.48 -4.92
CA PRO A 364 17.45 4.87 -3.66
C PRO A 364 16.64 5.90 -2.86
N TYR A 365 16.01 6.87 -3.55
CA TYR A 365 15.16 7.88 -2.90
C TYR A 365 13.97 7.24 -2.19
N PHE A 366 13.15 6.45 -2.89
CA PHE A 366 12.00 5.80 -2.28
C PHE A 366 12.39 4.79 -1.20
N GLY A 367 13.54 4.11 -1.37
CA GLY A 367 14.08 3.23 -0.34
C GLY A 367 14.36 3.96 0.97
N LYS A 368 14.84 5.20 0.93
CA LYS A 368 15.09 6.03 2.12
C LYS A 368 13.80 6.62 2.72
N VAL A 369 12.87 7.08 1.88
CA VAL A 369 11.66 7.77 2.33
C VAL A 369 10.62 6.82 2.94
N ILE A 370 10.52 5.59 2.42
CA ILE A 370 9.53 4.60 2.86
C ILE A 370 10.02 3.78 4.08
N ALA A 371 11.33 3.77 4.35
CA ALA A 371 11.97 3.02 5.44
C ALA A 371 11.42 3.23 6.88
N PRO A 372 10.90 4.40 7.29
CA PRO A 372 10.44 4.59 8.68
C PRO A 372 9.12 3.89 9.02
N SER A 373 8.31 3.55 8.03
CA SER A 373 6.93 3.05 8.24
C SER A 373 6.79 1.54 8.11
N PHE A 374 7.79 0.86 7.52
CA PHE A 374 7.79 -0.57 7.30
C PHE A 374 9.15 -1.14 7.71
N ALA A 375 9.17 -2.03 8.69
CA ALA A 375 10.40 -2.65 9.17
C ALA A 375 11.07 -3.44 8.02
N TYR A 376 12.20 -2.91 7.55
CA TYR A 376 13.17 -3.47 6.59
C TYR A 376 12.68 -3.68 5.14
N SER A 377 13.22 -2.91 4.18
CA SER A 377 13.98 -3.42 3.01
C SER A 377 14.11 -2.36 1.88
N PRO A 378 15.33 -2.07 1.35
CA PRO A 378 15.54 -1.21 0.16
C PRO A 378 14.80 -1.71 -1.10
N VAL A 379 14.24 -2.92 -1.03
CA VAL A 379 13.39 -3.57 -2.02
C VAL A 379 12.11 -2.80 -2.33
N PHE A 380 11.38 -2.30 -1.33
CA PHE A 380 10.13 -1.56 -1.56
C PHE A 380 10.35 -0.26 -2.34
N GLY A 381 11.50 0.39 -2.12
CA GLY A 381 11.94 1.54 -2.89
C GLY A 381 12.12 1.24 -4.38
N GLN A 382 12.68 0.06 -4.70
CA GLN A 382 12.82 -0.39 -6.08
C GLN A 382 11.48 -0.67 -6.73
N LEU A 383 10.56 -1.37 -6.04
CA LEU A 383 9.22 -1.64 -6.53
C LEU A 383 8.48 -0.34 -6.88
N PHE A 384 8.47 0.62 -5.95
CA PHE A 384 7.76 1.89 -6.15
C PHE A 384 8.38 2.70 -7.30
N ALA A 385 9.70 2.76 -7.39
CA ALA A 385 10.38 3.45 -8.49
C ALA A 385 10.04 2.85 -9.86
N TRP A 386 10.04 1.52 -9.98
CA TRP A 386 9.74 0.86 -11.25
C TRP A 386 8.26 0.94 -11.66
N LEU A 387 7.33 1.02 -10.70
CA LEU A 387 5.92 1.28 -10.97
C LEU A 387 5.73 2.62 -11.70
N TRP A 388 6.29 3.71 -11.16
CA TRP A 388 6.17 5.04 -11.76
C TRP A 388 6.89 5.15 -13.10
N THR A 389 8.05 4.49 -13.22
CA THR A 389 8.80 4.44 -14.49
C THR A 389 8.06 3.68 -15.57
N GLY A 390 7.45 2.54 -15.23
CA GLY A 390 6.56 1.82 -16.13
C GLY A 390 5.42 2.71 -16.61
N LEU A 391 4.72 3.37 -15.68
CA LEU A 391 3.61 4.27 -16.02
C LEU A 391 4.04 5.43 -16.93
N ALA A 392 5.21 6.03 -16.68
CA ALA A 392 5.77 7.09 -17.52
C ALA A 392 6.12 6.61 -18.94
N ILE A 393 6.70 5.42 -19.08
CA ILE A 393 6.96 4.79 -20.38
C ILE A 393 5.63 4.56 -21.12
N HIS A 394 4.62 4.01 -20.45
CA HIS A 394 3.30 3.78 -21.05
C HIS A 394 2.63 5.08 -21.51
N ALA A 395 2.63 6.12 -20.67
CA ALA A 395 2.10 7.44 -21.03
C ALA A 395 2.80 8.03 -22.27
N LEU A 396 4.13 7.90 -22.34
CA LEU A 396 4.93 8.38 -23.46
C LEU A 396 4.63 7.58 -24.75
N VAL A 397 4.44 6.26 -24.64
CA VAL A 397 4.03 5.40 -25.77
C VAL A 397 2.63 5.73 -26.26
N LEU A 398 1.66 5.96 -25.37
CA LEU A 398 0.30 6.36 -25.75
C LEU A 398 0.31 7.71 -26.48
N TYR A 399 0.99 8.72 -25.92
CA TYR A 399 1.11 10.02 -26.57
C TYR A 399 1.81 9.92 -27.93
N TYR A 400 2.93 9.20 -28.01
CA TYR A 400 3.67 8.99 -29.25
C TYR A 400 2.83 8.21 -30.28
N GLY A 401 2.04 7.23 -29.85
CA GLY A 401 1.09 6.50 -30.68
C GLY A 401 0.02 7.40 -31.27
N ALA A 402 -0.56 8.30 -30.47
CA ALA A 402 -1.54 9.24 -30.95
C ALA A 402 -0.93 10.20 -32.00
N VAL A 403 0.29 10.72 -31.76
CA VAL A 403 1.04 11.55 -32.73
C VAL A 403 1.33 10.77 -34.01
N ALA A 404 1.86 9.55 -33.90
CA ALA A 404 2.26 8.75 -35.05
C ALA A 404 1.06 8.38 -35.94
N ALA A 405 -0.11 8.17 -35.35
CA ALA A 405 -1.35 7.91 -36.08
C ALA A 405 -1.90 9.18 -36.76
N SER A 406 -1.84 10.34 -36.11
CA SER A 406 -2.47 11.57 -36.62
C SER A 406 -1.61 12.37 -37.59
N GLN A 407 -0.29 12.35 -37.42
CA GLN A 407 0.62 13.32 -38.04
C GLN A 407 0.54 13.37 -39.56
N ARG A 408 0.63 12.20 -40.23
CA ARG A 408 0.76 12.18 -41.69
C ARG A 408 -0.47 12.72 -42.38
N LEU A 409 -1.64 12.26 -41.94
CA LEU A 409 -2.92 12.58 -42.53
C LEU A 409 -3.29 14.06 -42.28
N ALA A 410 -2.91 14.59 -41.12
CA ALA A 410 -3.04 16.01 -40.79
C ALA A 410 -2.13 16.90 -41.65
N GLU A 411 -0.85 16.55 -41.80
CA GLU A 411 0.11 17.31 -42.63
C GLU A 411 -0.30 17.32 -44.11
N ASP A 412 -0.73 16.17 -44.63
CA ASP A 412 -1.16 16.04 -46.03
C ASP A 412 -2.49 16.77 -46.31
N LYS A 413 -3.40 16.84 -45.34
CA LYS A 413 -4.60 17.68 -45.42
C LYS A 413 -4.25 19.17 -45.36
N GLN A 414 -3.36 19.57 -44.43
CA GLN A 414 -2.94 20.97 -44.28
C GLN A 414 -2.19 21.52 -45.48
N THR A 415 -1.50 20.67 -46.25
CA THR A 415 -0.78 21.06 -47.47
C THR A 415 -1.64 20.99 -48.74
N GLY A 416 -2.85 20.42 -48.66
CA GLY A 416 -3.69 20.15 -49.84
C GLY A 416 -3.24 18.93 -50.65
N ALA A 417 -2.18 18.24 -50.24
CA ALA A 417 -1.66 17.06 -50.93
C ALA A 417 -2.70 15.93 -51.00
N LEU A 418 -3.57 15.83 -49.99
CA LEU A 418 -4.57 14.77 -49.92
C LEU A 418 -5.70 14.95 -50.96
N GLU A 419 -6.01 16.18 -51.38
CA GLU A 419 -6.95 16.47 -52.47
C GLU A 419 -6.39 16.01 -53.82
N LEU A 420 -5.10 16.31 -54.07
CA LEU A 420 -4.34 15.83 -55.23
C LEU A 420 -4.19 14.31 -55.27
N ILE A 421 -4.07 13.67 -54.11
CA ILE A 421 -4.00 12.20 -54.02
C ILE A 421 -5.36 11.56 -54.33
N LEU A 422 -6.46 12.19 -53.90
CA LEU A 422 -7.81 11.68 -54.16
C LEU A 422 -8.25 11.82 -55.63
N SER A 423 -7.57 12.63 -56.44
CA SER A 423 -7.76 12.64 -57.91
C SER A 423 -7.00 11.52 -58.64
N THR A 424 -6.18 10.75 -57.93
CA THR A 424 -5.52 9.54 -58.45
C THR A 424 -6.39 8.29 -58.20
N PRO A 425 -6.17 7.15 -58.89
CA PRO A 425 -6.94 5.90 -58.68
C PRO A 425 -6.74 5.23 -57.29
N ALA A 426 -6.09 5.90 -56.33
CA ALA A 426 -5.86 5.37 -55.00
C ALA A 426 -7.17 5.23 -54.19
N THR A 427 -7.50 3.99 -53.79
CA THR A 427 -8.67 3.72 -52.95
C THR A 427 -8.42 4.04 -51.47
N GLU A 428 -9.47 4.42 -50.74
CA GLU A 428 -9.40 4.69 -49.29
C GLU A 428 -8.84 3.50 -48.50
N ARG A 429 -9.20 2.28 -48.91
CA ARG A 429 -8.68 1.04 -48.31
C ARG A 429 -7.17 0.92 -48.52
N SER A 430 -6.66 1.26 -49.71
CA SER A 430 -5.22 1.26 -50.00
C SER A 430 -4.47 2.32 -49.17
N ILE A 431 -5.03 3.53 -49.05
CA ILE A 431 -4.48 4.61 -48.21
C ILE A 431 -4.44 4.16 -46.74
N SER A 432 -5.56 3.68 -46.22
CA SER A 432 -5.69 3.25 -44.82
C SER A 432 -4.76 2.09 -44.48
N ARG A 433 -4.65 1.08 -45.35
CA ARG A 433 -3.76 -0.08 -45.18
C ARG A 433 -2.29 0.34 -45.16
N GLY A 434 -1.86 1.20 -46.10
CA GLY A 434 -0.48 1.69 -46.14
C GLY A 434 -0.10 2.50 -44.90
N LEU A 435 -1.01 3.32 -44.39
CA LEU A 435 -0.81 4.08 -43.15
C LEU A 435 -0.81 3.19 -41.90
N TRP A 436 -1.61 2.13 -41.85
CA TRP A 436 -1.59 1.13 -40.77
C TRP A 436 -0.25 0.40 -40.69
N LEU A 437 0.28 -0.03 -41.84
CA LEU A 437 1.61 -0.66 -41.91
C LEU A 437 2.70 0.32 -41.45
N ALA A 438 2.60 1.58 -41.85
CA ALA A 438 3.54 2.62 -41.41
C ALA A 438 3.44 2.88 -39.90
N TYR A 439 2.23 2.88 -39.35
CA TYR A 439 1.97 3.01 -37.92
C TYR A 439 2.57 1.85 -37.12
N GLY A 440 2.29 0.61 -37.53
CA GLY A 440 2.87 -0.59 -36.91
C GLY A 440 4.40 -0.56 -36.92
N ARG A 441 5.01 -0.20 -38.05
CA ARG A 441 6.48 -0.04 -38.18
C ARG A 441 7.05 1.04 -37.25
N ARG A 442 6.32 2.14 -37.03
CA ARG A 442 6.75 3.25 -36.15
C ARG A 442 6.59 2.90 -34.67
N MET A 443 5.58 2.10 -34.33
CA MET A 443 5.23 1.75 -32.95
C MET A 443 5.88 0.48 -32.44
N PHE A 444 6.42 -0.38 -33.31
CA PHE A 444 7.04 -1.65 -32.93
C PHE A 444 8.03 -1.52 -31.77
N PHE A 445 9.04 -0.65 -31.88
CA PHE A 445 10.04 -0.46 -30.81
C PHE A 445 9.46 0.18 -29.54
N PRO A 446 8.69 1.29 -29.60
CA PRO A 446 8.04 1.85 -28.41
C PRO A 446 7.16 0.87 -27.66
N VAL A 447 6.35 0.08 -28.38
CA VAL A 447 5.48 -0.94 -27.77
C VAL A 447 6.30 -2.06 -27.17
N LEU A 448 7.33 -2.56 -27.87
CA LEU A 448 8.21 -3.59 -27.33
C LEU A 448 8.86 -3.14 -26.02
N VAL A 449 9.34 -1.90 -25.96
CA VAL A 449 9.93 -1.32 -24.74
C VAL A 449 8.92 -1.26 -23.60
N ALA A 450 7.70 -0.79 -23.85
CA ALA A 450 6.64 -0.75 -22.84
C ALA A 450 6.27 -2.16 -22.34
N VAL A 451 6.14 -3.13 -23.24
CA VAL A 451 5.85 -4.53 -22.90
C VAL A 451 6.99 -5.13 -22.08
N LEU A 452 8.25 -4.91 -22.46
CA LEU A 452 9.42 -5.37 -21.70
C LEU A 452 9.52 -4.71 -20.32
N ALA A 453 9.24 -3.40 -20.21
CA ALA A 453 9.21 -2.71 -18.93
C ALA A 453 8.12 -3.28 -18.00
N HIS A 454 6.95 -3.62 -18.56
CA HIS A 454 5.86 -4.24 -17.83
C HIS A 454 6.18 -5.66 -17.36
N PHE A 455 6.77 -6.49 -18.23
CA PHE A 455 7.26 -7.82 -17.85
C PHE A 455 8.36 -7.75 -16.81
N PHE A 456 9.28 -6.79 -16.93
CA PHE A 456 10.34 -6.58 -15.95
C PHE A 456 9.77 -6.18 -14.59
N PHE A 457 8.78 -5.27 -14.55
CA PHE A 457 8.09 -4.92 -13.31
C PHE A 457 7.37 -6.12 -12.70
N THR A 458 6.65 -6.90 -13.51
CA THR A 458 5.99 -8.14 -13.07
C THR A 458 7.00 -9.14 -12.50
N TRP A 459 8.14 -9.32 -13.18
CA TRP A 459 9.23 -10.18 -12.72
C TRP A 459 9.81 -9.72 -11.37
N ILE A 460 10.03 -8.42 -11.19
CA ILE A 460 10.47 -7.87 -9.89
C ILE A 460 9.41 -8.19 -8.83
N CYS A 461 8.13 -7.92 -9.06
CA CYS A 461 7.06 -8.24 -8.11
C CYS A 461 7.06 -9.72 -7.71
N MET A 462 7.22 -10.64 -8.67
CA MET A 462 7.26 -12.08 -8.39
C MET A 462 8.54 -12.48 -7.63
N THR A 463 9.69 -11.90 -7.99
CA THR A 463 10.96 -12.17 -7.30
C THR A 463 10.89 -11.70 -5.85
N MET A 464 10.26 -10.55 -5.59
CA MET A 464 10.08 -10.05 -4.22
C MET A 464 9.14 -10.93 -3.39
N ALA A 465 8.10 -11.50 -3.99
CA ALA A 465 7.24 -12.46 -3.31
C ALA A 465 7.96 -13.76 -2.89
N VAL A 466 9.11 -14.09 -3.52
CA VAL A 466 9.95 -15.22 -3.14
C VAL A 466 10.97 -14.82 -2.07
N LEU A 467 11.57 -13.63 -2.20
CA LEU A 467 12.61 -13.14 -1.27
C LEU A 467 12.03 -12.74 0.09
N GLU A 468 10.86 -12.11 0.10
CA GLU A 468 10.14 -11.66 1.29
C GLU A 468 8.67 -12.11 1.18
N PRO A 469 8.38 -13.41 1.40
CA PRO A 469 7.05 -13.93 1.19
C PRO A 469 6.03 -13.33 2.16
N PRO A 470 4.84 -12.91 1.70
CA PRO A 470 3.74 -12.57 2.58
C PRO A 470 3.21 -13.86 3.24
N GLY A 471 3.86 -14.28 4.33
CA GLY A 471 3.54 -15.50 5.10
C GLY A 471 4.65 -16.56 5.10
N LYS A 472 4.36 -17.72 5.71
CA LYS A 472 5.28 -18.86 5.80
C LYS A 472 5.25 -19.69 4.50
N LEU A 473 5.85 -19.19 3.42
CA LEU A 473 6.05 -20.03 2.21
C LEU A 473 7.10 -21.11 2.48
N PRO A 474 6.90 -22.36 2.00
CA PRO A 474 7.88 -23.42 2.20
C PRO A 474 9.22 -23.09 1.50
N PRO A 475 10.35 -23.55 2.06
CA PRO A 475 11.66 -23.31 1.46
C PRO A 475 11.77 -23.93 0.06
N ASN A 476 12.60 -23.33 -0.81
CA ASN A 476 12.88 -23.76 -2.19
C ASN A 476 11.68 -23.65 -3.18
N ILE A 477 10.91 -22.57 -3.13
CA ILE A 477 9.91 -22.25 -4.16
C ILE A 477 10.55 -21.37 -5.26
N THR A 478 10.21 -21.68 -6.51
CA THR A 478 10.63 -20.86 -7.66
C THR A 478 9.62 -19.74 -7.97
N THR A 479 10.10 -18.64 -8.54
CA THR A 479 9.27 -17.51 -9.02
C THR A 479 8.15 -17.97 -9.96
N GLY A 480 8.41 -18.97 -10.80
CA GLY A 480 7.42 -19.53 -11.73
C GLY A 480 6.29 -20.28 -11.02
N GLN A 481 6.60 -21.02 -9.96
CA GLN A 481 5.58 -21.69 -9.15
C GLN A 481 4.67 -20.68 -8.44
N VAL A 482 5.25 -19.61 -7.88
CA VAL A 482 4.48 -18.51 -7.27
C VAL A 482 3.57 -17.84 -8.30
N PHE A 483 4.09 -17.54 -9.49
CA PHE A 483 3.32 -16.91 -10.56
C PHE A 483 2.07 -17.71 -10.93
N TRP A 484 2.22 -19.00 -11.24
CA TRP A 484 1.09 -19.83 -11.66
C TRP A 484 0.09 -20.08 -10.52
N ALA A 485 0.59 -20.24 -9.30
CA ALA A 485 -0.26 -20.39 -8.12
C ALA A 485 -1.07 -19.13 -7.82
N ALA A 486 -0.44 -17.95 -7.86
CA ALA A 486 -1.09 -16.66 -7.67
C ALA A 486 -2.12 -16.35 -8.77
N LEU A 487 -1.83 -16.72 -10.02
CA LEU A 487 -2.71 -16.45 -11.15
C LEU A 487 -4.03 -17.23 -11.05
N TRP A 488 -3.95 -18.49 -10.66
CA TRP A 488 -5.08 -19.44 -10.66
C TRP A 488 -5.62 -19.76 -9.25
N ASP A 489 -5.15 -19.08 -8.21
CA ASP A 489 -5.46 -19.37 -6.81
C ASP A 489 -5.20 -20.86 -6.44
N LEU A 490 -4.15 -21.46 -7.02
CA LEU A 490 -3.79 -22.86 -6.76
C LEU A 490 -2.95 -22.99 -5.48
N PRO A 491 -3.13 -24.06 -4.68
CA PRO A 491 -2.30 -24.30 -3.49
C PRO A 491 -0.84 -24.61 -3.87
N LEU A 492 0.09 -23.91 -3.22
CA LEU A 492 1.54 -24.13 -3.33
C LEU A 492 2.00 -25.12 -2.25
N LYS A 493 2.20 -26.39 -2.63
CA LYS A 493 2.64 -27.45 -1.71
C LYS A 493 1.78 -27.52 -0.42
N GLY A 494 0.46 -27.33 -0.54
CA GLY A 494 -0.46 -27.33 0.60
C GLY A 494 -0.71 -25.97 1.26
N HIS A 495 0.04 -24.92 0.89
CA HIS A 495 -0.18 -23.55 1.39
C HIS A 495 -0.93 -22.69 0.36
N ILE A 496 -1.90 -21.91 0.82
CA ILE A 496 -2.65 -20.97 -0.02
C ILE A 496 -1.94 -19.62 0.04
N LEU A 497 -1.66 -19.02 -1.12
CA LEU A 497 -1.03 -17.70 -1.21
C LEU A 497 -2.02 -16.60 -0.80
N ASP A 498 -1.52 -15.49 -0.26
CA ASP A 498 -2.36 -14.32 0.03
C ASP A 498 -3.08 -13.84 -1.25
N TRP A 499 -4.40 -13.67 -1.16
CA TRP A 499 -5.25 -13.30 -2.29
C TRP A 499 -4.93 -11.88 -2.80
N HIS A 500 -4.42 -10.98 -1.95
CA HIS A 500 -3.99 -9.65 -2.38
C HIS A 500 -2.90 -9.73 -3.45
N PHE A 501 -2.00 -10.69 -3.32
CA PHE A 501 -0.92 -10.89 -4.28
C PHE A 501 -1.45 -11.39 -5.63
N GLY A 502 -2.35 -12.38 -5.61
CA GLY A 502 -3.04 -12.85 -6.82
C GLY A 502 -3.85 -11.75 -7.50
N PHE A 503 -4.56 -10.93 -6.72
CA PHE A 503 -5.28 -9.74 -7.19
C PHE A 503 -4.35 -8.72 -7.87
N MET A 504 -3.23 -8.36 -7.23
CA MET A 504 -2.25 -7.45 -7.81
C MET A 504 -1.67 -8.00 -9.13
N LEU A 505 -1.32 -9.28 -9.18
CA LEU A 505 -0.82 -9.91 -10.40
C LEU A 505 -1.86 -9.85 -11.54
N ARG A 506 -3.13 -10.13 -11.26
CA ARG A 506 -4.23 -10.01 -12.23
C ARG A 506 -4.38 -8.58 -12.74
N CYS A 507 -4.36 -7.59 -11.86
CA CYS A 507 -4.37 -6.17 -12.23
C CYS A 507 -3.21 -5.83 -13.17
N LEU A 508 -2.00 -6.32 -12.89
CA LEU A 508 -0.84 -6.11 -13.76
C LEU A 508 -1.04 -6.72 -15.14
N LEU A 509 -1.50 -7.97 -15.23
CA LEU A 509 -1.73 -8.63 -16.51
C LEU A 509 -2.86 -7.94 -17.31
N LEU A 510 -3.95 -7.57 -16.66
CA LEU A 510 -5.05 -6.85 -17.30
C LEU A 510 -4.65 -5.45 -17.78
N PHE A 511 -3.73 -4.77 -17.09
CA PHE A 511 -3.15 -3.50 -17.55
C PHE A 511 -2.39 -3.65 -18.87
N LEU A 512 -1.67 -4.75 -19.07
CA LEU A 512 -1.03 -5.05 -20.35
C LEU A 512 -2.04 -5.25 -21.48
N VAL A 513 -3.15 -5.93 -21.19
CA VAL A 513 -4.25 -6.15 -22.15
C VAL A 513 -4.91 -4.82 -22.54
N THR A 514 -5.20 -3.94 -21.58
CA THR A 514 -5.77 -2.62 -21.88
C THR A 514 -4.79 -1.71 -22.61
N LEU A 515 -3.48 -1.83 -22.36
CA LEU A 515 -2.48 -1.11 -23.14
C LEU A 515 -2.53 -1.50 -24.63
N ALA A 516 -2.62 -2.80 -24.92
CA ALA A 516 -2.74 -3.30 -26.29
C ALA A 516 -4.03 -2.80 -26.97
N ALA A 517 -5.15 -2.81 -26.24
CA ALA A 517 -6.43 -2.27 -26.73
C ALA A 517 -6.34 -0.76 -27.03
N ASN A 518 -5.72 0.02 -26.14
CA ASN A 518 -5.49 1.45 -26.31
C ASN A 518 -4.61 1.74 -27.53
N TRP A 519 -3.57 0.95 -27.78
CA TRP A 519 -2.70 1.11 -28.95
C TRP A 519 -3.49 0.98 -30.27
N LEU A 520 -4.31 -0.06 -30.39
CA LEU A 520 -5.17 -0.27 -31.56
C LEU A 520 -6.18 0.87 -31.71
N MET A 521 -6.80 1.28 -30.61
CA MET A 521 -7.75 2.40 -30.59
C MET A 521 -7.11 3.70 -31.06
N LEU A 522 -5.93 4.06 -30.56
CA LEU A 522 -5.22 5.28 -30.96
C LEU A 522 -4.85 5.29 -32.45
N GLY A 523 -4.57 4.11 -33.03
CA GLY A 523 -4.33 3.96 -34.47
C GLY A 523 -5.55 4.35 -35.32
N TRP A 524 -6.77 4.01 -34.92
CA TRP A 524 -8.00 4.45 -35.61
C TRP A 524 -8.38 5.89 -35.26
N LEU A 525 -8.48 6.19 -33.96
CA LEU A 525 -8.95 7.46 -33.44
C LEU A 525 -8.05 8.62 -33.85
N GLY A 526 -6.72 8.45 -33.77
CA GLY A 526 -5.75 9.49 -34.12
C GLY A 526 -5.81 9.90 -35.59
N ARG A 527 -6.06 8.96 -36.51
CA ARG A 527 -6.23 9.27 -37.95
C ARG A 527 -7.51 10.05 -38.21
N TRP A 528 -8.64 9.61 -37.64
CA TRP A 528 -9.91 10.31 -37.79
C TRP A 528 -9.84 11.74 -37.25
N LEU A 529 -9.32 11.91 -36.03
CA LEU A 529 -9.14 13.23 -35.43
C LEU A 529 -8.14 14.09 -36.21
N GLY A 530 -7.07 13.49 -36.74
CA GLY A 530 -6.08 14.17 -37.57
C GLY A 530 -6.65 14.76 -38.87
N LEU A 531 -7.64 14.11 -39.47
CA LEU A 531 -8.39 14.67 -40.61
C LEU A 531 -9.35 15.76 -40.19
N ARG A 532 -10.05 15.57 -39.07
CA ARG A 532 -11.20 16.40 -38.70
C ARG A 532 -10.79 17.73 -38.07
N LEU A 533 -9.76 17.72 -37.21
CA LEU A 533 -9.41 18.88 -36.39
C LEU A 533 -8.65 19.93 -37.19
N LYS A 534 -9.10 21.19 -37.09
CA LYS A 534 -8.44 22.35 -37.70
C LYS A 534 -7.02 22.57 -37.17
N HIS A 535 -6.81 22.29 -35.88
CA HIS A 535 -5.52 22.39 -35.20
C HIS A 535 -5.03 20.98 -34.79
N PRO A 536 -4.33 20.27 -35.69
CA PRO A 536 -4.00 18.86 -35.48
C PRO A 536 -2.97 18.62 -34.37
N GLY A 537 -2.25 19.66 -33.92
CA GLY A 537 -1.39 19.58 -32.74
C GLY A 537 -2.12 19.18 -31.44
N PHE A 538 -3.44 19.39 -31.35
CA PHE A 538 -4.26 18.96 -30.20
C PHE A 538 -4.76 17.50 -30.30
N VAL A 539 -4.60 16.86 -31.47
CA VAL A 539 -5.09 15.48 -31.68
C VAL A 539 -4.55 14.50 -30.64
N PRO A 540 -3.25 14.48 -30.31
CA PRO A 540 -2.72 13.53 -29.34
C PRO A 540 -3.35 13.67 -27.96
N MET A 541 -3.55 14.91 -27.50
CA MET A 541 -4.16 15.18 -26.19
C MET A 541 -5.62 14.77 -26.16
N ILE A 542 -6.39 15.09 -27.21
CA ILE A 542 -7.81 14.71 -27.30
C ILE A 542 -7.96 13.18 -27.37
N ALA A 543 -7.09 12.51 -28.15
CA ALA A 543 -7.13 11.06 -28.28
C ALA A 543 -6.81 10.36 -26.94
N VAL A 544 -5.81 10.83 -26.20
CA VAL A 544 -5.48 10.32 -24.85
C VAL A 544 -6.58 10.66 -23.85
N ALA A 545 -7.15 11.86 -23.89
CA ALA A 545 -8.26 12.24 -23.02
C ALA A 545 -9.50 11.36 -23.25
N LEU A 546 -9.83 11.02 -24.50
CA LEU A 546 -10.92 10.08 -24.83
C LEU A 546 -10.60 8.63 -24.41
N ALA A 547 -9.32 8.27 -24.31
CA ALA A 547 -8.89 6.97 -23.81
C ALA A 547 -9.07 6.85 -22.29
N VAL A 548 -8.93 7.95 -21.55
CA VAL A 548 -8.81 7.95 -20.08
C VAL A 548 -10.05 8.51 -19.37
N VAL A 549 -10.57 9.66 -19.81
CA VAL A 549 -11.64 10.38 -19.08
C VAL A 549 -12.96 9.62 -19.06
N PRO A 550 -13.50 9.09 -20.19
CA PRO A 550 -14.76 8.34 -20.14
C PRO A 550 -14.70 7.11 -19.23
N PRO A 551 -13.67 6.24 -19.30
CA PRO A 551 -13.54 5.13 -18.36
C PRO A 551 -13.49 5.53 -16.89
N ILE A 552 -12.84 6.65 -16.54
CA ILE A 552 -12.83 7.15 -15.16
C ILE A 552 -14.25 7.52 -14.72
N LEU A 553 -15.00 8.26 -15.55
CA LEU A 553 -16.37 8.66 -15.22
C LEU A 553 -17.32 7.45 -15.13
N GLU A 554 -17.21 6.50 -16.06
CA GLU A 554 -17.99 5.26 -16.05
C GLU A 554 -17.65 4.39 -14.84
N PHE A 555 -16.37 4.29 -14.47
CA PHE A 555 -15.95 3.56 -13.28
C PHE A 555 -16.40 4.26 -11.99
N SER A 556 -16.32 5.59 -11.93
CA SER A 556 -16.89 6.36 -10.81
C SER A 556 -18.39 6.12 -10.65
N LEU A 557 -19.14 6.11 -11.74
CA LEU A 557 -20.56 5.74 -11.70
C LEU A 557 -20.75 4.29 -11.24
N ALA A 558 -19.88 3.36 -11.64
CA ALA A 558 -19.93 1.98 -11.14
C ALA A 558 -19.65 1.93 -9.63
N CYS A 559 -18.69 2.70 -9.11
CA CYS A 559 -18.45 2.85 -7.68
C CYS A 559 -19.66 3.47 -6.96
N TYR A 560 -20.34 4.44 -7.57
CA TYR A 560 -21.57 5.01 -7.02
C TYR A 560 -22.67 3.96 -6.89
N LEU A 561 -22.96 3.26 -7.98
CA LEU A 561 -23.98 2.21 -8.01
C LEU A 561 -23.63 1.09 -7.04
N ALA A 562 -22.34 0.76 -6.92
CA ALA A 562 -21.84 -0.16 -5.92
C ALA A 562 -22.08 0.37 -4.50
N SER A 563 -21.91 1.67 -4.25
CA SER A 563 -22.23 2.29 -2.95
C SER A 563 -23.74 2.25 -2.65
N GLU A 564 -24.58 2.67 -3.60
CA GLU A 564 -26.05 2.69 -3.49
C GLU A 564 -26.65 1.29 -3.28
N TRP A 565 -26.11 0.30 -3.99
CA TRP A 565 -26.48 -1.11 -3.78
C TRP A 565 -25.78 -1.74 -2.59
N LYS A 566 -25.03 -0.94 -1.82
CA LYS A 566 -24.29 -1.37 -0.64
C LYS A 566 -23.36 -2.55 -0.92
N LEU A 567 -22.78 -2.62 -2.11
CA LEU A 567 -21.77 -3.63 -2.50
C LEU A 567 -20.45 -3.44 -1.75
N TYR A 568 -20.18 -2.25 -1.18
CA TYR A 568 -19.07 -2.07 -0.23
C TYR A 568 -19.20 -2.97 1.00
N ARG A 569 -20.40 -3.54 1.21
CA ARG A 569 -20.65 -4.55 2.21
C ARG A 569 -20.18 -5.95 1.81
N MET A 570 -19.66 -6.17 0.61
CA MET A 570 -19.13 -7.47 0.22
C MET A 570 -17.71 -7.64 0.75
N PRO A 571 -17.29 -8.89 1.08
CA PRO A 571 -15.91 -9.16 1.47
C PRO A 571 -14.93 -8.54 0.50
N GLU A 572 -13.86 -7.90 0.99
CA GLU A 572 -12.87 -7.22 0.15
C GLU A 572 -12.33 -8.15 -0.96
N ARG A 573 -12.14 -9.44 -0.64
CA ARG A 573 -11.71 -10.49 -1.58
C ARG A 573 -12.69 -10.73 -2.74
N GLN A 574 -13.96 -10.37 -2.60
CA GLN A 574 -14.97 -10.47 -3.66
C GLN A 574 -15.21 -9.10 -4.31
N PHE A 575 -15.34 -8.05 -3.49
CA PHE A 575 -15.57 -6.69 -3.94
C PHE A 575 -14.45 -6.17 -4.85
N LEU A 576 -13.19 -6.29 -4.43
CA LEU A 576 -12.07 -5.75 -5.20
C LEU A 576 -11.88 -6.47 -6.54
N PRO A 577 -11.90 -7.81 -6.65
CA PRO A 577 -11.86 -8.48 -7.95
C PRO A 577 -13.07 -8.17 -8.84
N LEU A 578 -14.27 -8.05 -8.27
CA LEU A 578 -15.46 -7.63 -9.03
C LEU A 578 -15.24 -6.24 -9.63
N MET A 579 -14.85 -5.27 -8.80
CA MET A 579 -14.59 -3.90 -9.25
C MET A 579 -13.43 -3.83 -10.24
N MET A 580 -12.38 -4.65 -10.07
CA MET A 580 -11.31 -4.81 -11.06
C MET A 580 -11.85 -5.24 -12.42
N TRP A 581 -12.65 -6.31 -12.50
CA TRP A 581 -13.25 -6.77 -13.76
C TRP A 581 -14.14 -5.69 -14.39
N VAL A 582 -14.90 -4.96 -13.58
CA VAL A 582 -15.69 -3.81 -14.04
C VAL A 582 -14.79 -2.73 -14.64
N THR A 583 -13.72 -2.30 -13.96
CA THR A 583 -12.79 -1.27 -14.45
C THR A 583 -12.16 -1.67 -15.78
N PHE A 584 -11.56 -2.86 -15.84
CA PHE A 584 -10.87 -3.31 -17.05
C PHE A 584 -11.85 -3.59 -18.19
N GLY A 585 -13.05 -4.09 -17.89
CA GLY A 585 -14.14 -4.26 -18.84
C GLY A 585 -14.59 -2.93 -19.46
N ILE A 586 -14.79 -1.89 -18.64
CA ILE A 586 -15.11 -0.52 -19.06
C ILE A 586 -14.03 0.02 -20.02
N VAL A 587 -12.75 -0.12 -19.66
CA VAL A 587 -11.63 0.38 -20.49
C VAL A 587 -11.57 -0.33 -21.84
N ILE A 588 -11.70 -1.67 -21.86
CA ILE A 588 -11.70 -2.44 -23.11
C ILE A 588 -12.91 -2.08 -23.97
N LEU A 589 -14.09 -1.96 -23.38
CA LEU A 589 -15.32 -1.57 -24.07
C LEU A 589 -15.18 -0.18 -24.70
N ASN A 590 -14.67 0.81 -23.95
CA ASN A 590 -14.40 2.15 -24.48
C ASN A 590 -13.42 2.11 -25.68
N CYS A 591 -12.33 1.34 -25.58
CA CYS A 591 -11.38 1.16 -26.67
C CYS A 591 -12.04 0.57 -27.93
N LEU A 592 -12.87 -0.45 -27.76
CA LEU A 592 -13.59 -1.11 -28.87
C LEU A 592 -14.60 -0.16 -29.52
N LEU A 593 -15.42 0.53 -28.72
CA LEU A 593 -16.42 1.48 -29.20
C LEU A 593 -15.77 2.63 -29.98
N LEU A 594 -14.71 3.24 -29.44
CA LEU A 594 -13.98 4.31 -30.13
C LEU A 594 -13.27 3.82 -31.39
N SER A 595 -12.73 2.59 -31.39
CA SER A 595 -12.12 1.98 -32.57
C SER A 595 -13.12 1.78 -33.70
N VAL A 596 -14.26 1.15 -33.40
CA VAL A 596 -15.33 0.87 -34.36
C VAL A 596 -15.93 2.18 -34.89
N TRP A 597 -16.17 3.15 -33.99
CA TRP A 597 -16.67 4.47 -34.36
C TRP A 597 -15.71 5.20 -35.30
N ALA A 598 -14.42 5.30 -34.94
CA ALA A 598 -13.42 6.00 -35.73
C ALA A 598 -13.16 5.29 -37.06
N ALA A 599 -13.11 3.95 -37.09
CA ALA A 599 -12.97 3.17 -38.32
C ALA A 599 -14.16 3.37 -39.25
N GLY A 600 -15.38 3.30 -38.73
CA GLY A 600 -16.61 3.51 -39.50
C GLY A 600 -16.71 4.92 -40.08
N ARG A 601 -16.31 5.94 -39.31
CA ARG A 601 -16.24 7.33 -39.78
C ARG A 601 -15.16 7.56 -40.82
N LEU A 602 -13.98 6.98 -40.60
CA LEU A 602 -12.88 7.05 -41.55
C LEU A 602 -13.23 6.36 -42.87
N HIS A 603 -14.16 5.40 -42.92
CA HIS A 603 -14.58 4.77 -44.17
C HIS A 603 -15.76 5.48 -44.85
N ARG A 604 -16.69 6.06 -44.09
CA ARG A 604 -17.88 6.73 -44.65
C ARG A 604 -17.63 8.17 -45.07
N ASP A 605 -16.87 8.91 -44.25
CA ASP A 605 -16.76 10.37 -44.35
C ASP A 605 -15.38 10.83 -44.87
N PHE A 606 -14.50 9.93 -45.32
CA PHE A 606 -13.12 10.25 -45.70
C PHE A 606 -13.05 11.33 -46.77
N ARG A 607 -13.56 11.05 -47.97
CA ARG A 607 -13.53 11.96 -49.12
C ARG A 607 -14.18 13.31 -48.79
N ALA A 608 -15.36 13.28 -48.17
CA ALA A 608 -16.08 14.49 -47.77
C ALA A 608 -15.27 15.35 -46.78
N THR A 609 -14.56 14.73 -45.83
CA THR A 609 -13.75 15.45 -44.84
C THR A 609 -12.46 16.03 -45.43
N VAL A 610 -11.91 15.39 -46.46
CA VAL A 610 -10.70 15.87 -47.15
C VAL A 610 -11.02 17.07 -48.04
N ILE A 611 -12.07 16.99 -48.85
CA ILE A 611 -12.48 18.04 -49.79
C ILE A 611 -12.92 19.31 -49.04
N ASN A 612 -13.54 19.17 -47.86
CA ASN A 612 -13.96 20.30 -47.02
C ASN A 612 -12.81 20.90 -46.20
N ARG A 613 -11.68 21.25 -46.83
CA ARG A 613 -10.54 21.89 -46.15
C ARG A 613 -10.84 23.32 -45.69
N PHE A 614 -11.61 24.08 -46.49
CA PHE A 614 -11.88 25.51 -46.26
C PHE A 614 -13.29 25.82 -45.74
N GLN A 615 -14.22 24.86 -45.77
CA GLN A 615 -15.57 25.05 -45.24
C GLN A 615 -15.67 24.54 -43.79
N PRO A 616 -16.30 25.29 -42.86
CA PRO A 616 -16.62 24.76 -41.55
C PRO A 616 -17.54 23.55 -41.72
N SER A 617 -17.17 22.41 -41.12
CA SER A 617 -17.93 21.17 -41.20
C SER A 617 -19.41 21.42 -40.87
N SER A 618 -20.33 20.91 -41.69
CA SER A 618 -21.77 20.98 -41.42
C SER A 618 -22.08 20.43 -40.02
N GLU A 619 -22.94 21.12 -39.28
CA GLU A 619 -23.29 20.83 -37.89
C GLU A 619 -24.15 19.55 -37.73
N ARG A 620 -23.81 18.43 -38.38
CA ARG A 620 -24.35 17.14 -37.92
C ARG A 620 -23.71 16.81 -36.58
N ARG A 621 -24.42 17.17 -35.50
CA ARG A 621 -24.10 16.91 -34.09
C ARG A 621 -23.73 15.44 -33.90
N TRP A 622 -22.43 15.19 -33.84
CA TRP A 622 -21.79 13.90 -33.64
C TRP A 622 -22.29 13.08 -32.43
N TRP A 623 -22.99 13.70 -31.47
CA TRP A 623 -23.46 13.07 -30.23
C TRP A 623 -24.91 12.56 -30.26
N ARG A 624 -25.72 12.81 -31.30
CA ARG A 624 -27.13 12.38 -31.31
C ARG A 624 -27.25 10.96 -31.90
N PRO A 625 -27.37 9.88 -31.08
CA PRO A 625 -27.72 8.56 -31.59
C PRO A 625 -29.10 8.60 -32.25
N GLY A 626 -29.31 7.79 -33.28
CA GLY A 626 -30.63 7.65 -33.91
C GLY A 626 -31.64 7.08 -32.91
N ARG A 627 -32.90 7.53 -32.98
CA ARG A 627 -34.01 7.11 -32.09
C ARG A 627 -34.10 5.59 -31.89
N ARG A 628 -33.85 4.81 -32.97
CA ARG A 628 -33.87 3.34 -32.96
C ARG A 628 -32.71 2.71 -32.17
N ALA A 629 -31.55 3.36 -32.13
CA ALA A 629 -30.39 2.88 -31.35
C ALA A 629 -30.61 3.09 -29.85
N VAL A 630 -31.21 4.23 -29.47
CA VAL A 630 -31.60 4.52 -28.08
C VAL A 630 -32.62 3.50 -27.58
N LEU A 631 -33.63 3.17 -28.40
CA LEU A 631 -34.68 2.23 -28.02
C LEU A 631 -34.15 0.79 -27.80
N ARG A 632 -33.24 0.32 -28.66
CA ARG A 632 -32.61 -1.00 -28.50
C ARG A 632 -31.74 -1.07 -27.26
N PHE A 633 -31.04 0.01 -26.94
CA PHE A 633 -30.23 0.11 -25.73
C PHE A 633 -31.11 0.12 -24.47
N ALA A 634 -32.23 0.85 -24.50
CA ALA A 634 -33.17 0.94 -23.39
C ALA A 634 -33.88 -0.40 -23.06
N ILE A 635 -34.01 -1.31 -24.02
CA ILE A 635 -34.65 -2.63 -23.81
C ILE A 635 -33.61 -3.72 -23.50
N GLY A 636 -32.46 -3.69 -24.16
CA GLY A 636 -31.44 -4.73 -24.01
C GLY A 636 -30.78 -4.78 -22.63
N VAL A 637 -30.52 -3.60 -22.03
CA VAL A 637 -29.88 -3.50 -20.71
C VAL A 637 -30.75 -4.11 -19.59
N PRO A 638 -32.04 -3.76 -19.43
CA PRO A 638 -32.88 -4.34 -18.38
C PRO A 638 -33.13 -5.85 -18.58
N ALA A 639 -33.24 -6.33 -19.82
CA ALA A 639 -33.41 -7.76 -20.09
C ALA A 639 -32.19 -8.59 -19.65
N LEU A 640 -30.97 -8.09 -19.93
CA LEU A 640 -29.74 -8.72 -19.47
C LEU A 640 -29.62 -8.70 -17.94
N ALA A 641 -29.99 -7.58 -17.30
CA ALA A 641 -30.00 -7.46 -15.85
C ALA A 641 -30.97 -8.45 -15.19
N ALA A 642 -32.17 -8.64 -15.75
CA ALA A 642 -33.15 -9.60 -15.26
C ALA A 642 -32.67 -11.06 -15.37
N ALA A 643 -32.02 -11.41 -16.50
CA ALA A 643 -31.45 -12.75 -16.69
C ALA A 643 -30.33 -13.06 -15.68
N LEU A 644 -29.46 -12.07 -15.41
CA LEU A 644 -28.42 -12.19 -14.39
C LEU A 644 -29.01 -12.35 -12.98
N ALA A 645 -30.04 -11.58 -12.64
CA ALA A 645 -30.72 -11.68 -11.35
C ALA A 645 -31.34 -13.07 -11.11
N LEU A 646 -31.97 -13.66 -12.14
CA LEU A 646 -32.57 -15.00 -12.06
C LEU A 646 -31.52 -16.09 -11.81
N LEU A 647 -30.38 -16.03 -12.50
CA LEU A 647 -29.26 -16.97 -12.30
C LEU A 647 -28.72 -16.90 -10.87
N VAL A 648 -28.59 -15.68 -10.33
CA VAL A 648 -28.17 -15.46 -8.94
C VAL A 648 -29.17 -16.10 -7.96
N LEU A 649 -30.48 -15.89 -8.15
CA LEU A 649 -31.52 -16.48 -7.30
C LEU A 649 -31.50 -18.01 -7.29
N LEU A 650 -31.36 -18.64 -8.46
CA LEU A 650 -31.29 -20.11 -8.58
C LEU A 650 -30.06 -20.69 -7.88
N PHE A 651 -28.91 -20.03 -8.03
CA PHE A 651 -27.66 -20.41 -7.36
C PHE A 651 -27.81 -20.39 -5.83
N PHE A 652 -28.37 -19.32 -5.25
CA PHE A 652 -28.61 -19.22 -3.82
C PHE A 652 -29.66 -20.24 -3.33
N GLY A 653 -30.71 -20.49 -4.12
CA GLY A 653 -31.74 -21.48 -3.79
C GLY A 653 -31.20 -22.91 -3.66
N TYR A 654 -30.37 -23.35 -4.59
CA TYR A 654 -29.76 -24.68 -4.58
C TYR A 654 -28.84 -24.89 -3.36
N HIS A 655 -27.94 -23.94 -3.10
CA HIS A 655 -27.03 -24.03 -1.96
C HIS A 655 -27.77 -24.06 -0.61
N ASN A 656 -28.86 -23.30 -0.48
CA ASN A 656 -29.69 -23.30 0.72
C ASN A 656 -30.34 -24.65 1.01
N TRP A 657 -30.77 -25.38 -0.02
CA TRP A 657 -31.37 -26.70 0.15
C TRP A 657 -30.32 -27.74 0.59
N GLN A 658 -29.15 -27.75 -0.04
CA GLN A 658 -28.09 -28.73 0.20
C GLN A 658 -27.55 -28.68 1.64
N SER A 659 -27.22 -27.48 2.14
CA SER A 659 -26.60 -27.32 3.45
C SER A 659 -27.56 -27.64 4.62
N ARG A 660 -28.87 -27.37 4.48
CA ARG A 660 -29.88 -27.79 5.49
C ARG A 660 -29.96 -29.32 5.62
N ARG A 661 -29.89 -30.03 4.50
CA ARG A 661 -29.92 -31.49 4.49
C ARG A 661 -28.72 -32.08 5.23
N ARG A 662 -27.51 -31.55 4.97
CA ARG A 662 -26.28 -31.98 5.66
C ARG A 662 -26.34 -31.75 7.16
N TRP A 663 -26.81 -30.57 7.59
CA TRP A 663 -27.00 -30.26 9.01
C TRP A 663 -27.92 -31.27 9.71
N THR A 664 -29.05 -31.61 9.08
CA THR A 664 -30.04 -32.54 9.63
C THR A 664 -29.51 -33.98 9.73
N VAL A 665 -28.62 -34.37 8.83
CA VAL A 665 -27.94 -35.68 8.89
C VAL A 665 -26.92 -35.66 10.03
N PHE A 666 -26.09 -34.64 10.10
CA PHE A 666 -25.09 -34.47 11.16
C PHE A 666 -25.71 -34.48 12.57
N GLN A 667 -26.83 -33.78 12.79
CA GLN A 667 -27.51 -33.79 14.09
C GLN A 667 -27.98 -35.20 14.51
N ARG A 668 -28.39 -36.03 13.55
CA ARG A 668 -28.78 -37.43 13.81
C ARG A 668 -27.57 -38.29 14.17
N GLU A 669 -26.46 -38.11 13.46
CA GLU A 669 -25.20 -38.83 13.74
C GLU A 669 -24.67 -38.53 15.15
N VAL A 670 -24.63 -37.26 15.54
CA VAL A 670 -24.19 -36.84 16.89
C VAL A 670 -25.07 -37.45 17.97
N LYS A 671 -26.40 -37.43 17.78
CA LYS A 671 -27.35 -38.04 18.72
C LYS A 671 -27.19 -39.56 18.82
N GLN A 672 -26.90 -40.25 17.71
CA GLN A 672 -26.65 -41.70 17.70
C GLN A 672 -25.38 -42.09 18.46
N ARG A 673 -24.37 -41.21 18.52
CA ARG A 673 -23.14 -41.40 19.31
C ARG A 673 -23.33 -41.12 20.80
N GLY A 674 -24.51 -40.67 21.22
CA GLY A 674 -24.77 -40.27 22.61
C GLY A 674 -24.15 -38.92 22.99
N GLU A 675 -23.67 -38.15 22.01
CA GLU A 675 -23.08 -36.83 22.20
C GLU A 675 -24.14 -35.72 22.14
N SER A 676 -23.87 -34.58 22.76
CA SER A 676 -24.76 -33.41 22.78
C SER A 676 -24.08 -32.19 22.18
N LEU A 677 -24.83 -31.42 21.38
CA LEU A 677 -24.42 -30.09 20.89
C LEU A 677 -24.78 -28.97 21.88
N ASP A 678 -25.15 -29.31 23.11
CA ASP A 678 -25.50 -28.36 24.16
C ASP A 678 -24.25 -27.90 24.94
N LEU A 679 -23.85 -26.65 24.70
CA LEU A 679 -22.72 -26.02 25.39
C LEU A 679 -22.97 -25.86 26.89
N SER A 680 -24.23 -25.67 27.32
CA SER A 680 -24.56 -25.30 28.70
C SER A 680 -24.14 -26.38 29.70
N ALA A 681 -24.08 -27.64 29.27
CA ALA A 681 -23.62 -28.77 30.06
C ALA A 681 -22.12 -28.72 30.40
N LEU A 682 -21.31 -28.03 29.59
CA LEU A 682 -19.86 -27.85 29.80
C LEU A 682 -19.51 -26.58 30.58
N LEU A 683 -20.49 -25.73 30.86
CA LEU A 683 -20.30 -24.45 31.53
C LEU A 683 -20.63 -24.54 33.03
N PRO A 684 -19.85 -23.84 33.88
CA PRO A 684 -20.00 -23.94 35.32
C PRO A 684 -21.37 -23.44 35.80
N GLY A 685 -21.95 -24.15 36.77
CA GLY A 685 -23.16 -23.72 37.47
C GLY A 685 -22.91 -22.63 38.52
N ALA A 686 -24.00 -22.09 39.06
CA ALA A 686 -23.97 -21.13 40.16
C ALA A 686 -23.41 -21.77 41.45
N VAL A 687 -22.73 -20.97 42.26
CA VAL A 687 -22.09 -21.38 43.52
C VAL A 687 -22.43 -20.35 44.60
N PRO A 688 -22.64 -20.75 45.87
CA PRO A 688 -22.85 -19.80 46.96
C PRO A 688 -21.68 -18.82 47.12
N ASP A 689 -21.98 -17.55 47.39
CA ASP A 689 -20.98 -16.48 47.46
C ASP A 689 -19.92 -16.73 48.54
N GLU A 690 -20.30 -17.31 49.68
CA GLU A 690 -19.38 -17.68 50.80
C GLU A 690 -18.30 -18.69 50.39
N LYS A 691 -18.57 -19.52 49.37
CA LYS A 691 -17.64 -20.53 48.86
C LYS A 691 -16.88 -20.05 47.61
N ASN A 692 -17.08 -18.81 47.18
CA ASN A 692 -16.57 -18.27 45.92
C ASN A 692 -15.46 -17.23 46.18
N PHE A 693 -14.24 -17.56 45.79
CA PHE A 693 -13.09 -16.67 45.90
C PHE A 693 -13.31 -15.31 45.21
N ALA A 694 -14.01 -15.29 44.07
CA ALA A 694 -14.31 -14.04 43.37
C ALA A 694 -15.21 -13.08 44.18
N ARG A 695 -15.94 -13.59 45.17
CA ARG A 695 -16.85 -12.82 46.04
C ARG A 695 -16.28 -12.58 47.43
N ALA A 696 -15.15 -13.21 47.77
CA ALA A 696 -14.50 -13.02 49.05
C ALA A 696 -14.10 -11.54 49.25
N PRO A 697 -14.29 -10.96 50.46
CA PRO A 697 -13.90 -9.58 50.75
C PRO A 697 -12.44 -9.29 50.39
N ALA A 698 -11.53 -10.21 50.70
CA ALA A 698 -10.11 -10.09 50.38
C ALA A 698 -9.81 -9.94 48.88
N PHE A 699 -10.57 -10.62 48.02
CA PHE A 699 -10.42 -10.48 46.56
C PHE A 699 -11.08 -9.18 46.05
N GLN A 700 -12.23 -8.82 46.61
CA GLN A 700 -12.95 -7.59 46.27
C GLN A 700 -12.15 -6.32 46.58
N ILE A 701 -11.31 -6.36 47.61
CA ILE A 701 -10.36 -5.29 47.93
C ILE A 701 -9.47 -5.01 46.71
N PHE A 702 -8.78 -6.02 46.16
CA PHE A 702 -7.91 -5.83 44.98
C PHE A 702 -8.69 -5.54 43.70
N LEU A 703 -9.91 -6.05 43.55
CA LEU A 703 -10.76 -5.80 42.39
C LEU A 703 -11.25 -4.34 42.32
N ASN A 704 -11.60 -3.77 43.47
CA ASN A 704 -12.22 -2.44 43.57
C ASN A 704 -11.25 -1.33 44.00
N GLN A 705 -10.04 -1.67 44.46
CA GLN A 705 -9.03 -0.68 44.84
C GLN A 705 -8.67 0.23 43.66
N THR A 706 -8.89 1.53 43.83
CA THR A 706 -8.04 2.58 43.24
C THR A 706 -6.86 2.79 44.19
N PRO A 707 -5.68 2.22 43.91
CA PRO A 707 -4.56 2.21 44.86
C PRO A 707 -4.17 3.62 45.31
N THR A 708 -4.22 3.86 46.62
CA THR A 708 -3.91 5.14 47.29
C THR A 708 -2.41 5.47 47.28
N ASN A 709 -1.55 4.45 47.12
CA ASN A 709 -0.11 4.58 46.95
C ASN A 709 0.27 4.49 45.46
N LYS A 710 0.94 5.53 44.93
CA LYS A 710 1.39 5.60 43.53
C LYS A 710 2.26 4.42 43.11
N THR A 711 3.07 3.85 44.01
CA THR A 711 3.97 2.71 43.71
C THR A 711 3.21 1.39 43.58
N ALA A 712 2.27 1.11 44.51
CA ALA A 712 1.41 -0.08 44.44
C ALA A 712 0.46 -0.02 43.22
N ALA A 713 -0.05 1.18 42.92
CA ALA A 713 -0.84 1.44 41.72
C ALA A 713 -0.11 1.11 40.44
N TYR A 714 1.16 1.52 40.37
CA TYR A 714 2.01 1.29 39.22
C TYR A 714 2.34 -0.20 39.06
N LEU A 715 2.68 -0.89 40.16
CA LEU A 715 2.95 -2.34 40.14
C LEU A 715 1.76 -3.17 39.65
N LEU A 716 0.57 -2.90 40.20
CA LEU A 716 -0.66 -3.57 39.76
C LEU A 716 -0.93 -3.29 38.27
N ARG A 717 -0.71 -2.06 37.81
CA ARG A 717 -0.90 -1.67 36.40
C ARG A 717 0.12 -2.27 35.43
N GLU A 718 1.41 -2.31 35.79
CA GLU A 718 2.50 -2.76 34.91
C GLU A 718 2.67 -4.29 34.87
N SER A 719 2.24 -5.01 35.91
CA SER A 719 2.33 -6.47 35.99
C SER A 719 1.69 -7.21 34.80
N LEU A 720 0.64 -6.66 34.18
CA LEU A 720 -0.04 -7.24 33.01
C LEU A 720 0.64 -6.89 31.68
N LYS A 721 1.32 -5.74 31.58
CA LYS A 721 2.02 -5.32 30.33
C LYS A 721 3.29 -6.12 30.09
N HIS A 722 3.98 -6.47 31.18
CA HIS A 722 5.18 -7.33 31.15
C HIS A 722 4.85 -8.82 31.33
N GLY A 723 3.55 -9.16 31.38
CA GLY A 723 3.04 -10.51 31.53
C GLY A 723 2.05 -10.92 30.44
N ALA A 724 1.91 -10.11 29.38
CA ALA A 724 0.98 -10.39 28.29
C ALA A 724 1.41 -11.64 27.52
N VAL A 725 0.58 -12.68 27.67
CA VAL A 725 0.53 -13.87 26.83
C VAL A 725 0.14 -13.41 25.41
N ASP A 726 1.13 -13.12 24.57
CA ASP A 726 0.97 -13.07 23.12
C ASP A 726 1.40 -14.44 22.57
N THR A 727 0.55 -15.46 22.73
CA THR A 727 0.84 -16.83 22.28
C THR A 727 0.39 -17.05 20.85
N GLY A 728 0.95 -16.26 19.94
CA GLY A 728 1.02 -16.54 18.51
C GLY A 728 2.41 -17.06 18.17
N THR A 729 2.65 -18.36 18.35
CA THR A 729 3.81 -19.10 17.81
C THR A 729 5.22 -18.55 18.15
N GLY A 730 5.84 -19.04 19.24
CA GLY A 730 7.30 -18.90 19.44
C GLY A 730 7.69 -18.65 20.90
N VAL A 731 8.44 -19.58 21.48
CA VAL A 731 8.95 -19.61 22.86
C VAL A 731 9.55 -18.26 23.29
N GLY A 732 8.79 -17.49 24.05
CA GLY A 732 9.18 -16.17 24.55
C GLY A 732 8.53 -15.88 25.89
N PHE A 733 8.96 -16.58 26.95
CA PHE A 733 8.63 -16.24 28.34
C PHE A 733 9.37 -14.95 28.74
N GLY A 734 8.90 -13.82 28.24
CA GLY A 734 9.44 -12.49 28.56
C GLY A 734 8.95 -12.01 29.92
N GLY A 735 9.70 -12.30 30.98
CA GLY A 735 9.43 -11.83 32.35
C GLY A 735 10.29 -12.57 33.40
N ILE A 736 10.08 -12.27 34.69
CA ILE A 736 10.83 -12.77 35.88
C ILE A 736 10.92 -14.32 35.98
N ALA A 737 10.20 -15.07 35.14
CA ALA A 737 10.24 -16.53 35.04
C ALA A 737 11.42 -17.04 34.17
N THR A 738 12.65 -16.80 34.62
CA THR A 738 13.91 -17.18 33.96
C THR A 738 14.38 -18.61 34.22
N TRP A 739 13.66 -19.40 35.04
CA TRP A 739 14.00 -20.79 35.39
C TRP A 739 14.05 -21.72 34.17
N THR A 740 13.31 -21.42 33.11
CA THR A 740 13.37 -22.15 31.83
C THR A 740 14.74 -22.07 31.16
N LYS A 741 15.52 -21.04 31.50
CA LYS A 741 16.93 -20.87 31.13
C LYS A 741 17.89 -21.21 32.28
N GLN A 742 17.39 -21.91 33.31
CA GLN A 742 18.10 -22.20 34.57
C GLN A 742 18.63 -20.93 35.27
N GLY A 743 17.88 -19.83 35.20
CA GLY A 743 18.25 -18.53 35.77
C GLY A 743 17.42 -18.11 36.98
N PHE A 744 18.02 -17.31 37.86
CA PHE A 744 17.33 -16.61 38.94
C PHE A 744 16.49 -15.42 38.42
N ALA A 745 15.44 -15.09 39.15
CA ALA A 745 14.53 -13.97 38.91
C ALA A 745 15.29 -12.63 38.87
N ASP A 746 15.01 -11.82 37.84
CA ASP A 746 15.50 -10.44 37.78
C ASP A 746 14.64 -9.53 38.64
N LEU A 747 15.10 -9.28 39.87
CA LEU A 747 14.47 -8.35 40.81
C LEU A 747 14.74 -6.87 40.49
N ASN A 748 15.69 -6.53 39.61
CA ASN A 748 16.02 -5.13 39.31
C ASN A 748 14.98 -4.48 38.39
N ALA A 749 14.44 -5.20 37.41
CA ALA A 749 13.42 -4.67 36.51
C ALA A 749 12.12 -4.25 37.26
N PRO A 750 11.54 -5.09 38.16
CA PRO A 750 10.43 -4.68 39.01
C PRO A 750 10.78 -3.56 39.99
N LEU A 751 12.00 -3.57 40.54
CA LEU A 751 12.46 -2.50 41.42
C LEU A 751 12.51 -1.14 40.68
N LEU A 752 12.96 -1.12 39.42
CA LEU A 752 12.93 0.08 38.58
C LEU A 752 11.50 0.59 38.33
N TRP A 753 10.54 -0.32 38.15
CA TRP A 753 9.11 0.02 38.08
C TRP A 753 8.64 0.71 39.36
N MET A 754 9.16 0.30 40.52
CA MET A 754 8.80 0.86 41.82
C MET A 754 9.44 2.22 42.11
N THR A 755 10.64 2.48 41.56
CA THR A 755 11.47 3.65 41.94
C THR A 755 11.53 4.77 40.90
N ALA A 756 11.15 4.55 39.65
CA ALA A 756 11.28 5.57 38.59
C ALA A 756 10.13 6.60 38.64
N SER A 757 10.47 7.90 38.66
CA SER A 757 9.54 8.95 38.26
C SER A 757 9.20 8.77 36.77
N VAL A 758 7.91 8.65 36.48
CA VAL A 758 7.41 8.35 35.14
C VAL A 758 7.73 9.50 34.18
N ASN A 759 8.82 9.39 33.41
CA ASN A 759 8.90 9.67 31.96
C ASN A 759 10.36 9.67 31.48
N THR A 760 10.57 9.13 30.28
CA THR A 760 11.76 9.23 29.37
C THR A 760 12.83 8.13 29.36
N GLN A 761 13.06 7.31 30.40
CA GLN A 761 14.15 6.30 30.33
C GLN A 761 13.72 4.87 29.92
N LEU A 762 12.46 4.47 30.11
CA LEU A 762 12.02 3.09 29.76
C LEU A 762 12.03 2.80 28.25
N ALA A 763 11.97 3.82 27.39
CA ALA A 763 11.94 3.65 25.94
C ALA A 763 13.31 3.26 25.31
N ARG A 764 14.38 3.15 26.12
CA ARG A 764 15.75 2.89 25.64
C ARG A 764 16.40 1.63 26.20
N MET A 765 15.70 0.82 26.99
CA MET A 765 16.32 -0.39 27.54
C MET A 765 16.19 -1.58 26.58
N PRO A 766 17.30 -2.26 26.23
CA PRO A 766 17.25 -3.49 25.47
C PRO A 766 16.59 -4.60 26.30
N THR A 767 15.66 -5.32 25.69
CA THR A 767 14.95 -6.49 26.24
C THR A 767 15.83 -7.75 26.33
N THR A 768 17.15 -7.58 26.44
CA THR A 768 18.07 -8.71 26.55
C THR A 768 17.98 -9.32 27.95
N VAL A 769 17.33 -10.48 28.04
CA VAL A 769 17.27 -11.37 29.21
C VAL A 769 18.70 -11.77 29.58
N ASN A 770 19.34 -11.00 30.46
CA ASN A 770 20.60 -11.38 31.10
C ASN A 770 20.28 -11.92 32.50
N THR A 771 20.77 -13.13 32.78
CA THR A 771 20.74 -13.75 34.11
C THR A 771 21.33 -12.78 35.14
N ASN A 772 20.55 -12.37 36.13
CA ASN A 772 21.04 -11.46 37.17
C ASN A 772 22.01 -12.21 38.09
N PRO A 773 23.25 -11.72 38.32
CA PRO A 773 24.16 -12.33 39.28
C PRO A 773 23.51 -12.39 40.68
N PRO A 774 23.67 -13.48 41.45
CA PRO A 774 23.08 -13.63 42.79
C PRO A 774 23.32 -12.44 43.74
N ALA A 775 24.49 -11.80 43.64
CA ALA A 775 24.82 -10.60 44.42
C ALA A 775 23.89 -9.40 44.14
N LYS A 776 23.49 -9.19 42.88
CA LYS A 776 22.55 -8.11 42.51
C LYS A 776 21.13 -8.42 42.98
N ARG A 777 20.74 -9.70 42.95
CA ARG A 777 19.44 -10.19 43.46
C ARG A 777 19.30 -9.94 44.97
N LYS A 778 20.33 -10.29 45.77
CA LYS A 778 20.35 -10.02 47.21
C LYS A 778 20.28 -8.53 47.57
N ALA A 779 20.87 -7.66 46.75
CA ALA A 779 20.81 -6.21 46.97
C ALA A 779 19.43 -5.57 46.66
N ALA A 780 18.67 -6.16 45.72
CA ALA A 780 17.36 -5.66 45.31
C ALA A 780 16.21 -6.15 46.22
N ALA A 781 16.35 -7.35 46.79
CA ALA A 781 15.30 -8.02 47.55
C ALA A 781 14.75 -7.23 48.78
N PRO A 782 15.58 -6.57 49.62
CA PRO A 782 15.07 -5.76 50.73
C PRO A 782 14.19 -4.60 50.25
N LYS A 783 14.56 -3.97 49.13
CA LYS A 783 13.83 -2.81 48.58
C LYS A 783 12.46 -3.20 48.03
N ILE A 784 12.37 -4.37 47.40
CA ILE A 784 11.08 -4.94 46.97
C ILE A 784 10.21 -5.29 48.17
N TRP A 785 10.81 -5.91 49.19
CA TRP A 785 10.10 -6.25 50.42
C TRP A 785 9.50 -4.99 51.08
N ASP A 786 10.30 -3.93 51.23
CA ASP A 786 9.83 -2.65 51.79
C ASP A 786 8.74 -2.00 50.93
N ALA A 787 8.83 -2.08 49.60
CA ALA A 787 7.82 -1.55 48.69
C ALA A 787 6.48 -2.29 48.78
N LEU A 788 6.49 -3.59 49.10
CA LEU A 788 5.28 -4.42 49.28
C LEU A 788 4.71 -4.36 50.70
N LYS A 789 5.40 -3.74 51.66
CA LYS A 789 4.97 -3.61 53.05
C LYS A 789 3.54 -3.09 53.22
N PRO A 790 3.07 -2.07 52.46
CA PRO A 790 1.69 -1.58 52.58
C PRO A 790 0.61 -2.60 52.19
N LEU A 791 0.95 -3.61 51.39
CA LEU A 791 0.00 -4.62 50.89
C LEU A 791 0.04 -5.94 51.69
N GLN A 792 0.87 -6.04 52.74
CA GLN A 792 1.11 -7.34 53.40
C GLN A 792 -0.14 -7.93 54.06
N ALA A 793 -0.94 -7.11 54.74
CA ALA A 793 -2.18 -7.55 55.38
C ALA A 793 -3.20 -8.02 54.34
N ASP A 794 -3.38 -7.26 53.26
CA ASP A 794 -4.30 -7.60 52.17
C ASP A 794 -3.84 -8.88 51.44
N LEU A 795 -2.53 -9.05 51.20
CA LEU A 795 -1.98 -10.27 50.61
C LEU A 795 -2.15 -11.50 51.51
N ALA A 796 -2.04 -11.34 52.83
CA ALA A 796 -2.30 -12.44 53.78
C ALA A 796 -3.77 -12.86 53.75
N ALA A 797 -4.70 -11.90 53.78
CA ALA A 797 -6.13 -12.17 53.66
C ALA A 797 -6.49 -12.81 52.30
N ALA A 798 -5.83 -12.38 51.21
CA ALA A 798 -6.02 -12.99 49.90
C ALA A 798 -5.48 -14.43 49.83
N ALA A 799 -4.38 -14.74 50.51
CA ALA A 799 -3.83 -16.09 50.60
C ALA A 799 -4.75 -17.05 51.37
N GLU A 800 -5.40 -16.57 52.44
CA GLU A 800 -6.43 -17.32 53.16
C GLU A 800 -7.67 -17.54 52.29
N ALA A 801 -8.18 -16.49 51.65
CA ALA A 801 -9.34 -16.59 50.76
C ALA A 801 -9.08 -17.50 49.55
N ALA A 802 -7.84 -17.60 49.08
CA ALA A 802 -7.46 -18.51 47.97
C ALA A 802 -7.62 -20.00 48.32
N GLN A 803 -7.92 -20.35 49.58
CA GLN A 803 -8.27 -21.72 49.99
C GLN A 803 -9.72 -22.09 49.67
N LEU A 804 -10.56 -21.11 49.31
CA LEU A 804 -11.95 -21.37 48.92
C LEU A 804 -12.01 -22.27 47.66
N PRO A 805 -12.99 -23.18 47.57
CA PRO A 805 -13.00 -24.23 46.55
C PRO A 805 -13.38 -23.74 45.14
N HIS A 806 -14.00 -22.56 45.01
CA HIS A 806 -14.58 -22.11 43.74
C HIS A 806 -14.16 -20.71 43.34
N PHE A 807 -14.04 -20.51 42.03
CA PHE A 807 -13.91 -19.19 41.40
C PHE A 807 -14.97 -19.04 40.30
N ARG A 808 -15.95 -18.16 40.54
CA ARG A 808 -17.04 -17.85 39.60
C ARG A 808 -17.16 -16.35 39.39
N ALA A 809 -16.63 -15.87 38.26
CA ALA A 809 -16.75 -14.48 37.84
C ALA A 809 -18.05 -14.20 37.05
N THR A 810 -18.60 -15.20 36.36
CA THR A 810 -19.88 -15.10 35.62
C THR A 810 -20.75 -16.33 35.84
N THR A 811 -22.07 -16.16 35.75
CA THR A 811 -23.08 -17.23 35.74
C THR A 811 -23.65 -17.48 34.34
N ASN A 812 -23.12 -16.83 33.30
CA ASN A 812 -23.55 -17.04 31.92
C ASN A 812 -23.25 -18.48 31.46
N ARG A 813 -24.23 -19.13 30.83
CA ARG A 813 -24.17 -20.53 30.37
C ARG A 813 -24.42 -20.68 28.86
N ASN A 814 -23.95 -19.72 28.07
CA ASN A 814 -24.08 -19.64 26.61
C ASN A 814 -22.72 -19.35 25.94
N ALA A 815 -22.71 -19.23 24.61
CA ALA A 815 -21.50 -18.96 23.85
C ALA A 815 -20.73 -17.70 24.30
N THR A 816 -21.41 -16.66 24.81
CA THR A 816 -20.74 -15.44 25.28
C THR A 816 -19.84 -15.69 26.50
N ALA A 817 -20.16 -16.67 27.36
CA ALA A 817 -19.28 -17.04 28.48
C ALA A 817 -17.93 -17.62 28.03
N VAL A 818 -17.85 -18.16 26.81
CA VAL A 818 -16.61 -18.70 26.23
C VAL A 818 -15.81 -17.60 25.51
N TYR A 819 -16.51 -16.69 24.84
CA TYR A 819 -15.89 -15.61 24.05
C TYR A 819 -15.49 -14.39 24.88
N GLU A 820 -16.32 -14.01 25.84
CA GLU A 820 -16.10 -12.84 26.69
C GLU A 820 -15.35 -13.25 27.94
N THR A 821 -14.10 -12.80 28.03
CA THR A 821 -13.31 -12.93 29.24
C THR A 821 -13.82 -11.93 30.29
N ASN A 822 -14.08 -12.38 31.52
CA ASN A 822 -14.31 -11.50 32.68
C ASN A 822 -13.02 -10.77 33.03
N ARG A 823 -12.69 -9.76 32.24
CA ARG A 823 -11.35 -9.16 32.18
C ARG A 823 -10.90 -8.61 33.52
N ARG A 824 -11.81 -8.00 34.30
CA ARG A 824 -11.45 -7.38 35.58
C ARG A 824 -11.05 -8.43 36.60
N GLU A 825 -11.93 -9.38 36.88
CA GLU A 825 -11.72 -10.45 37.86
C GLU A 825 -10.51 -11.32 37.49
N LEU A 826 -10.39 -11.70 36.22
CA LEU A 826 -9.26 -12.53 35.77
C LEU A 826 -7.94 -11.76 35.77
N ALA A 827 -7.93 -10.47 35.41
CA ALA A 827 -6.74 -9.62 35.53
C ALA A 827 -6.30 -9.47 36.98
N THR A 828 -7.24 -9.25 37.91
CA THR A 828 -6.95 -9.18 39.35
C THR A 828 -6.34 -10.49 39.86
N LEU A 829 -6.85 -11.64 39.41
CA LEU A 829 -6.26 -12.95 39.75
C LEU A 829 -4.82 -13.08 39.23
N GLU A 830 -4.56 -12.70 37.98
CA GLU A 830 -3.21 -12.73 37.38
C GLU A 830 -2.24 -11.78 38.09
N GLN A 831 -2.70 -10.59 38.49
CA GLN A 831 -1.95 -9.61 39.29
C GLN A 831 -1.57 -10.17 40.66
N LEU A 832 -2.52 -10.79 41.37
CA LEU A 832 -2.26 -11.42 42.67
C LEU A 832 -1.20 -12.52 42.56
N ASN A 833 -1.34 -13.41 41.57
CA ASN A 833 -0.36 -14.47 41.31
C ASN A 833 1.05 -13.90 41.06
N PHE A 834 1.17 -12.82 40.28
CA PHE A 834 2.45 -12.13 40.05
C PHE A 834 3.04 -11.54 41.34
N LEU A 835 2.21 -10.93 42.19
CA LEU A 835 2.67 -10.37 43.47
C LEU A 835 3.20 -11.47 44.42
N PHE A 836 2.51 -12.61 44.51
CA PHE A 836 2.98 -13.75 45.29
C PHE A 836 4.28 -14.34 44.72
N GLN A 837 4.43 -14.45 43.38
CA GLN A 837 5.69 -14.86 42.77
C GLN A 837 6.83 -13.90 43.15
N LEU A 838 6.62 -12.60 42.99
CA LEU A 838 7.63 -11.57 43.25
C LEU A 838 8.05 -11.57 44.72
N ARG A 839 7.07 -11.67 45.64
CA ARG A 839 7.31 -11.73 47.08
C ARG A 839 8.06 -13.02 47.45
N ALA A 840 7.69 -14.17 46.90
CA ALA A 840 8.38 -15.44 47.15
C ALA A 840 9.87 -15.38 46.72
N SER A 841 10.16 -14.89 45.51
CA SER A 841 11.55 -14.77 45.03
C SER A 841 12.38 -13.75 45.82
N ALA A 842 11.76 -12.66 46.31
CA ALA A 842 12.43 -11.71 47.20
C ALA A 842 12.68 -12.31 48.59
N LEU A 843 11.71 -13.02 49.17
CA LEU A 843 11.83 -13.72 50.46
C LEU A 843 12.92 -14.79 50.43
N LEU A 844 13.03 -15.57 49.34
CA LEU A 844 14.11 -16.53 49.15
C LEU A 844 15.49 -15.86 49.13
N ALA A 845 15.62 -14.73 48.44
CA ALA A 845 16.87 -13.95 48.42
C ALA A 845 17.23 -13.32 49.79
N LEU A 846 16.24 -13.15 50.67
CA LEU A 846 16.39 -12.68 52.06
C LEU A 846 16.53 -13.82 53.08
N ASP A 847 16.73 -15.07 52.63
CA ASP A 847 16.85 -16.26 53.48
C ASP A 847 15.58 -16.58 54.31
N ARG A 848 14.39 -16.13 53.87
CA ARG A 848 13.08 -16.33 54.55
C ARG A 848 12.22 -17.40 53.88
N ALA A 849 12.75 -18.62 53.79
CA ALA A 849 12.09 -19.74 53.13
C ALA A 849 10.71 -20.14 53.69
N PRO A 850 10.46 -20.13 55.03
CA PRO A 850 9.15 -20.48 55.58
C PRO A 850 8.01 -19.57 55.14
N GLU A 851 8.29 -18.30 54.84
CA GLU A 851 7.28 -17.36 54.33
C GLU A 851 7.14 -17.48 52.82
N ALA A 852 8.25 -17.75 52.12
CA ALA A 852 8.25 -17.92 50.67
C ALA A 852 7.41 -19.13 50.24
N VAL A 853 7.40 -20.24 51.00
CA VAL A 853 6.64 -21.44 50.62
C VAL A 853 5.13 -21.20 50.56
N GLU A 854 4.57 -20.41 51.49
CA GLU A 854 3.14 -20.07 51.50
C GLU A 854 2.76 -19.24 50.27
N ASP A 855 3.64 -18.36 49.81
CA ASP A 855 3.45 -17.60 48.58
C ASP A 855 3.46 -18.50 47.34
N VAL A 856 4.35 -19.49 47.29
CA VAL A 856 4.38 -20.48 46.19
C VAL A 856 3.11 -21.33 46.21
N LEU A 857 2.69 -21.83 47.37
CA LEU A 857 1.46 -22.61 47.53
C LEU A 857 0.22 -21.79 47.14
N THR A 858 0.16 -20.52 47.55
CA THR A 858 -0.93 -19.60 47.19
C THR A 858 -0.94 -19.34 45.69
N SER A 859 0.23 -19.14 45.07
CA SER A 859 0.37 -19.00 43.62
C SER A 859 -0.19 -20.22 42.86
N LEU A 860 0.10 -21.44 43.34
CA LEU A 860 -0.47 -22.68 42.79
C LEU A 860 -1.99 -22.78 43.01
N ARG A 861 -2.52 -22.42 44.19
CA ARG A 861 -3.96 -22.38 44.45
C ARG A 861 -4.70 -21.39 43.53
N LEU A 862 -4.13 -20.21 43.30
CA LEU A 862 -4.67 -19.23 42.33
C LEU A 862 -4.68 -19.79 40.90
N ALA A 863 -3.65 -20.53 40.50
CA ALA A 863 -3.63 -21.22 39.22
C ALA A 863 -4.74 -22.30 39.13
N GLN A 864 -5.05 -23.01 40.22
CA GLN A 864 -6.18 -23.95 40.26
C GLN A 864 -7.53 -23.25 40.12
N LEU A 865 -7.72 -22.11 40.79
CA LEU A 865 -8.93 -21.30 40.68
C LEU A 865 -9.12 -20.75 39.25
N ALA A 866 -8.03 -20.33 38.59
CA ALA A 866 -8.07 -19.88 37.21
C ALA A 866 -8.53 -20.96 36.21
N ARG A 867 -8.30 -22.26 36.49
CA ARG A 867 -8.79 -23.38 35.65
C ARG A 867 -10.31 -23.43 35.53
N GLN A 868 -11.00 -22.86 36.51
CA GLN A 868 -12.45 -22.92 36.60
C GLN A 868 -13.15 -21.92 35.65
N SER A 869 -12.39 -21.07 34.96
CA SER A 869 -12.98 -20.10 34.03
C SER A 869 -13.41 -20.78 32.71
N PRO A 870 -14.62 -20.47 32.21
CA PRO A 870 -15.15 -21.10 30.99
C PRO A 870 -14.56 -20.54 29.69
N ASP A 871 -13.87 -19.40 29.77
CA ASP A 871 -13.40 -18.65 28.61
C ASP A 871 -12.34 -19.41 27.79
N ALA A 872 -12.26 -19.10 26.51
CA ALA A 872 -11.33 -19.74 25.58
C ALA A 872 -9.85 -19.62 26.00
N LYS A 873 -9.48 -18.60 26.79
CA LYS A 873 -8.09 -18.36 27.23
C LYS A 873 -7.75 -19.05 28.55
N SER A 874 -8.65 -19.85 29.14
CA SER A 874 -8.42 -20.43 30.46
C SER A 874 -7.20 -21.35 30.52
N SER A 875 -6.99 -22.21 29.53
CA SER A 875 -5.80 -23.08 29.47
C SER A 875 -4.50 -22.27 29.40
N LEU A 876 -4.42 -21.26 28.53
CA LEU A 876 -3.25 -20.38 28.39
C LEU A 876 -2.93 -19.63 29.69
N ARG A 877 -3.97 -19.10 30.34
CA ARG A 877 -3.84 -18.40 31.62
C ARG A 877 -3.23 -19.30 32.69
N VAL A 878 -3.77 -20.51 32.83
CA VAL A 878 -3.29 -21.49 33.82
C VAL A 878 -1.83 -21.84 33.57
N GLN A 879 -1.42 -22.05 32.31
CA GLN A 879 -0.03 -22.32 31.96
C GLN A 879 0.91 -21.17 32.36
N ALA A 880 0.49 -19.92 32.14
CA ALA A 880 1.27 -18.75 32.52
C ALA A 880 1.43 -18.63 34.05
N LEU A 881 0.35 -18.83 34.80
CA LEU A 881 0.37 -18.79 36.28
C LEU A 881 1.21 -19.93 36.86
N LEU A 882 1.11 -21.14 36.30
CA LEU A 882 1.95 -22.27 36.68
C LEU A 882 3.43 -22.00 36.41
N THR A 883 3.78 -21.55 35.21
CA THR A 883 5.17 -21.26 34.83
C THR A 883 5.77 -20.18 35.74
N ARG A 884 4.98 -19.21 36.18
CA ARG A 884 5.39 -18.20 37.19
C ARG A 884 5.61 -18.82 38.56
N ALA A 885 4.70 -19.67 39.04
CA ALA A 885 4.82 -20.34 40.33
C ALA A 885 6.05 -21.27 40.40
N LEU A 886 6.46 -21.86 39.28
CA LEU A 886 7.65 -22.71 39.20
C LEU A 886 8.97 -21.93 39.38
N GLN A 887 9.01 -20.61 39.14
CA GLN A 887 10.23 -19.81 39.34
C GLN A 887 10.73 -19.87 40.80
N PRO A 888 9.98 -19.41 41.81
CA PRO A 888 10.44 -19.46 43.20
C PRO A 888 10.61 -20.90 43.71
N LEU A 889 9.82 -21.86 43.22
CA LEU A 889 10.03 -23.28 43.53
C LEU A 889 11.42 -23.73 43.09
N TRP A 890 11.78 -23.47 41.83
CA TRP A 890 13.08 -23.80 41.27
C TRP A 890 14.21 -23.10 42.02
N GLU A 891 14.05 -21.81 42.37
CA GLU A 891 15.05 -21.05 43.13
C GLU A 891 15.31 -21.66 44.51
N GLY A 892 14.26 -22.06 45.23
CA GLY A 892 14.44 -22.69 46.54
C GLY A 892 15.00 -24.11 46.46
N LEU A 893 14.77 -24.84 45.36
CA LEU A 893 15.43 -26.13 45.10
C LEU A 893 16.93 -25.90 44.80
N ALA A 894 17.25 -24.96 43.90
CA ALA A 894 18.62 -24.62 43.52
C ALA A 894 19.46 -24.10 44.70
N GLU A 895 18.85 -23.33 45.61
CA GLU A 895 19.50 -22.86 46.83
C GLU A 895 19.33 -23.80 48.05
N ARG A 896 18.70 -24.97 47.87
CA ARG A 896 18.45 -25.98 48.92
C ARG A 896 17.78 -25.41 50.18
N ARG A 897 16.77 -24.56 49.99
CA ARG A 897 16.08 -23.83 51.06
C ARG A 897 14.83 -24.54 51.60
N TRP A 898 14.29 -25.49 50.85
CA TRP A 898 13.08 -26.21 51.22
C TRP A 898 13.37 -27.37 52.17
N ASN A 899 12.50 -27.57 53.16
CA ASN A 899 12.52 -28.75 54.01
C ASN A 899 11.56 -29.85 53.49
N GLU A 900 11.56 -31.03 54.15
CA GLU A 900 10.76 -32.18 53.71
C GLU A 900 9.26 -31.86 53.64
N SER A 901 8.69 -31.24 54.68
CA SER A 901 7.25 -30.99 54.76
C SER A 901 6.78 -29.95 53.74
N GLN A 902 7.61 -28.94 53.48
CA GLN A 902 7.41 -27.94 52.43
C GLN A 902 7.44 -28.56 51.04
N LEU A 903 8.43 -29.41 50.76
CA LEU A 903 8.53 -30.13 49.48
C LEU A 903 7.33 -31.06 49.28
N ALA A 904 6.89 -31.76 50.33
CA ALA A 904 5.71 -32.63 50.28
C ALA A 904 4.41 -31.83 50.02
N ALA A 905 4.28 -30.62 50.57
CA ALA A 905 3.14 -29.74 50.29
C ALA A 905 3.15 -29.22 48.84
N LEU A 906 4.29 -28.73 48.36
CA LEU A 906 4.46 -28.24 46.98
C LEU A 906 4.20 -29.36 45.96
N GLN A 907 4.73 -30.56 46.22
CA GLN A 907 4.53 -31.73 45.39
C GLN A 907 3.05 -32.13 45.30
N ARG A 908 2.31 -32.11 46.42
CA ARG A 908 0.86 -32.39 46.45
C ARG A 908 0.05 -31.37 45.65
N GLU A 909 0.39 -30.07 45.74
CA GLU A 909 -0.32 -29.05 44.98
C GLU A 909 -0.04 -29.12 43.47
N LEU A 910 1.20 -29.40 43.06
CA LEU A 910 1.57 -29.60 41.66
C LEU A 910 0.89 -30.83 41.04
N ALA A 911 0.74 -31.91 41.81
CA ALA A 911 0.11 -33.15 41.33
C ALA A 911 -1.38 -33.00 40.94
N LYS A 912 -2.05 -31.92 41.37
CA LYS A 912 -3.47 -31.65 41.05
C LYS A 912 -3.71 -31.15 39.62
N PHE A 913 -2.66 -30.82 38.86
CA PHE A 913 -2.79 -30.25 37.51
C PHE A 913 -2.76 -31.33 36.42
N ASN A 914 -3.81 -31.32 35.58
CA ASN A 914 -3.92 -32.15 34.38
C ASN A 914 -4.30 -31.26 33.19
N LEU A 915 -3.28 -30.63 32.60
CA LEU A 915 -3.44 -29.67 31.51
C LEU A 915 -3.87 -30.33 30.19
N LEU A 916 -3.67 -31.64 30.03
CA LEU A 916 -4.19 -32.39 28.88
C LEU A 916 -5.72 -32.46 28.90
N ALA A 917 -6.29 -32.77 30.06
CA ALA A 917 -7.74 -32.74 30.25
C ALA A 917 -8.30 -31.32 30.14
N ASP A 918 -7.61 -30.33 30.72
CA ASP A 918 -8.02 -28.92 30.62
C ASP A 918 -8.02 -28.43 29.16
N HIS A 919 -7.00 -28.80 28.37
CA HIS A 919 -6.90 -28.47 26.95
C HIS A 919 -8.04 -29.09 26.13
N THR A 920 -8.30 -30.37 26.33
CA THR A 920 -9.40 -31.11 25.66
C THR A 920 -10.76 -30.48 25.98
N ASN A 921 -11.00 -30.13 27.24
CA ASN A 921 -12.23 -29.47 27.67
C ASN A 921 -12.39 -28.05 27.09
N VAL A 922 -11.29 -27.30 26.97
CA VAL A 922 -11.29 -25.97 26.34
C VAL A 922 -11.64 -26.07 24.85
N ILE A 923 -11.01 -26.99 24.11
CA ILE A 923 -11.35 -27.25 22.69
C ILE A 923 -12.84 -27.54 22.55
N HIS A 924 -13.36 -28.45 23.39
CA HIS A 924 -14.76 -28.84 23.34
C HIS A 924 -15.71 -27.65 23.56
N ARG A 925 -15.45 -26.82 24.58
CA ARG A 925 -16.23 -25.59 24.84
C ARG A 925 -16.18 -24.60 23.67
N ILE A 926 -14.99 -24.38 23.11
CA ILE A 926 -14.81 -23.44 21.99
C ILE A 926 -15.57 -23.92 20.76
N VAL A 927 -15.47 -25.20 20.43
CA VAL A 927 -16.19 -25.81 19.29
C VAL A 927 -17.69 -25.65 19.45
N LEU A 928 -18.24 -26.01 20.62
CA LEU A 928 -19.69 -25.90 20.84
C LEU A 928 -20.16 -24.43 20.90
N ALA A 929 -19.35 -23.51 21.42
CA ALA A 929 -19.67 -22.07 21.36
C ALA A 929 -19.77 -21.55 19.93
N HIS A 930 -18.87 -21.98 19.03
CA HIS A 930 -18.95 -21.64 17.60
C HIS A 930 -20.16 -22.29 16.93
N VAL A 931 -20.43 -23.58 17.21
CA VAL A 931 -21.62 -24.26 16.68
C VAL A 931 -22.91 -23.57 17.15
N GLU A 932 -23.01 -23.19 18.42
CA GLU A 932 -24.16 -22.47 18.99
C GLU A 932 -24.36 -21.07 18.38
N THR A 933 -23.26 -20.36 18.14
CA THR A 933 -23.32 -19.02 17.54
C THR A 933 -23.69 -19.11 16.07
N TRP A 934 -23.08 -20.04 15.32
CA TRP A 934 -23.27 -20.15 13.88
C TRP A 934 -24.63 -20.72 13.50
N ARG A 935 -25.22 -21.60 14.33
CA ARG A 935 -26.61 -22.07 14.12
C ARG A 935 -27.65 -20.95 14.28
N ALA A 936 -27.35 -19.92 15.09
CA ALA A 936 -28.27 -18.81 15.35
C ALA A 936 -28.33 -17.82 14.18
N ILE A 937 -27.26 -17.73 13.39
CA ILE A 937 -27.12 -16.81 12.24
C ILE A 937 -28.16 -17.07 11.13
N PRO A 938 -28.35 -18.29 10.61
CA PRO A 938 -29.38 -18.56 9.60
C PRO A 938 -30.81 -18.23 10.05
N LEU A 939 -31.06 -18.20 11.36
CA LEU A 939 -32.37 -17.95 11.97
C LEU A 939 -32.60 -16.48 12.30
N SER A 940 -31.56 -15.64 12.29
CA SER A 940 -31.69 -14.22 12.60
C SER A 940 -32.42 -13.47 11.47
N LYS A 941 -33.32 -12.54 11.81
CA LYS A 941 -33.99 -11.68 10.81
C LYS A 941 -33.25 -10.36 10.56
N GLY A 942 -32.28 -10.03 11.41
CA GLY A 942 -31.46 -8.80 11.36
C GLY A 942 -30.04 -9.02 10.82
N PRO A 943 -29.17 -8.00 10.90
CA PRO A 943 -27.75 -8.12 10.57
C PRO A 943 -27.09 -9.25 11.38
N VAL A 944 -26.12 -9.91 10.77
CA VAL A 944 -25.39 -11.02 11.38
C VAL A 944 -24.37 -10.43 12.34
N VAL A 945 -24.61 -10.56 13.64
CA VAL A 945 -23.77 -9.98 14.69
C VAL A 945 -22.84 -11.09 15.21
N ILE A 946 -21.55 -11.01 14.86
CA ILE A 946 -20.55 -12.01 15.26
C ILE A 946 -19.64 -11.42 16.34
N PRO A 947 -19.48 -12.06 17.50
CA PRO A 947 -18.66 -11.50 18.56
C PRO A 947 -17.18 -11.46 18.14
N GLN A 948 -16.44 -10.41 18.51
CA GLN A 948 -15.02 -10.20 18.21
C GLN A 948 -14.13 -10.39 19.44
N ALA A 949 -12.86 -10.75 19.18
CA ALA A 949 -11.79 -10.79 20.17
C ALA A 949 -11.50 -9.41 20.77
N GLY A 950 -12.31 -9.01 21.74
CA GLY A 950 -12.35 -7.62 22.19
C GLY A 950 -13.46 -7.32 23.20
N GLY A 951 -14.55 -8.09 23.20
CA GLY A 951 -15.78 -7.76 23.93
C GLY A 951 -16.69 -6.81 23.14
N GLY A 952 -16.68 -6.92 21.81
CA GLY A 952 -17.56 -6.18 20.92
C GLY A 952 -18.12 -7.09 19.84
N PHE A 953 -19.05 -6.60 19.05
CA PHE A 953 -19.56 -7.32 17.88
C PHE A 953 -18.99 -6.71 16.61
N ALA A 954 -18.57 -7.58 15.70
CA ALA A 954 -18.20 -7.18 14.36
C ALA A 954 -19.50 -6.79 13.65
N ASP A 955 -19.65 -5.52 13.27
CA ASP A 955 -20.66 -5.08 12.31
C ASP A 955 -19.97 -5.02 10.94
N ASN A 956 -19.60 -6.19 10.42
CA ASN A 956 -19.00 -6.28 9.10
C ASN A 956 -20.00 -6.90 8.15
N SER A 957 -20.36 -6.11 7.18
CA SER A 957 -21.47 -6.38 6.29
C SER A 957 -21.18 -7.48 5.25
N ASP A 958 -19.93 -7.94 5.21
CA ASP A 958 -19.37 -9.05 4.41
C ASP A 958 -20.15 -10.35 4.51
N TRP A 959 -20.82 -10.56 5.64
CA TRP A 959 -21.51 -11.83 5.94
C TRP A 959 -23.00 -11.79 5.61
N GLU A 960 -23.58 -10.61 5.37
CA GLU A 960 -24.99 -10.48 4.96
C GLU A 960 -25.23 -11.10 3.59
N TRP A 961 -24.19 -11.13 2.74
CA TRP A 961 -24.24 -11.60 1.36
C TRP A 961 -23.86 -13.07 1.18
N GLN A 962 -23.41 -13.75 2.24
CA GLN A 962 -23.19 -15.19 2.19
C GLN A 962 -24.54 -15.92 2.21
N PRO A 963 -24.70 -17.03 1.48
CA PRO A 963 -25.87 -17.88 1.67
C PRO A 963 -25.94 -18.26 3.15
N ARG A 964 -26.95 -17.75 3.87
CA ARG A 964 -27.12 -17.91 5.32
C ARG A 964 -27.07 -19.36 5.82
N VAL A 965 -27.19 -20.32 4.90
CA VAL A 965 -27.18 -21.74 5.19
C VAL A 965 -25.76 -22.35 5.14
N ARG A 966 -24.75 -21.70 4.55
CA ARG A 966 -23.34 -22.14 4.59
C ARG A 966 -22.79 -22.21 6.02
N TRP A 967 -23.36 -21.43 6.94
CA TRP A 967 -23.04 -21.47 8.37
C TRP A 967 -23.23 -22.86 8.98
N TYR A 968 -24.21 -23.65 8.50
CA TYR A 968 -24.37 -25.03 8.97
C TYR A 968 -23.25 -25.95 8.49
N ASP A 969 -22.81 -25.83 7.23
CA ASP A 969 -21.68 -26.63 6.72
C ASP A 969 -20.39 -26.28 7.49
N ASN A 970 -20.19 -25.00 7.80
CA ASN A 970 -19.08 -24.55 8.63
C ASN A 970 -19.17 -25.15 10.05
N SER A 971 -20.36 -25.19 10.67
CA SER A 971 -20.56 -25.82 11.99
C SER A 971 -20.19 -27.31 12.01
N VAL A 972 -20.44 -28.04 10.91
CA VAL A 972 -20.01 -29.45 10.79
C VAL A 972 -18.49 -29.54 10.70
N GLN A 973 -17.86 -28.71 9.86
CA GLN A 973 -16.42 -28.75 9.65
C GLN A 973 -15.62 -28.38 10.91
N ILE A 974 -16.04 -27.34 11.65
CA ILE A 974 -15.36 -26.94 12.90
C ILE A 974 -15.51 -28.01 13.99
N TYR A 975 -16.67 -28.66 14.07
CA TYR A 975 -16.87 -29.76 15.00
C TYR A 975 -15.96 -30.94 14.68
N GLN A 976 -15.85 -31.32 13.40
CA GLN A 976 -14.92 -32.37 12.97
C GLN A 976 -13.45 -32.00 13.25
N ALA A 977 -13.05 -30.75 12.98
CA ALA A 977 -11.71 -30.27 13.29
C ALA A 977 -11.39 -30.33 14.79
N GLY A 978 -12.36 -29.96 15.63
CA GLY A 978 -12.26 -30.06 17.09
C GLY A 978 -12.14 -31.50 17.59
N GLN A 979 -12.97 -32.40 17.07
CA GLN A 979 -12.89 -33.84 17.41
C GLN A 979 -11.54 -34.44 17.03
N ASN A 980 -11.03 -34.10 15.83
CA ASN A 980 -9.71 -34.53 15.40
C ASN A 980 -8.60 -34.01 16.31
N ALA A 981 -8.71 -32.76 16.80
CA ALA A 981 -7.77 -32.18 17.76
C ALA A 981 -7.80 -32.93 19.10
N MET A 982 -8.99 -33.17 19.64
CA MET A 982 -9.17 -33.90 20.90
C MET A 982 -8.63 -35.34 20.81
N ALA A 983 -8.79 -35.99 19.65
CA ALA A 983 -8.25 -37.33 19.39
C ALA A 983 -6.71 -37.41 19.37
N ARG A 984 -6.00 -36.27 19.27
CA ARG A 984 -4.52 -36.22 19.37
C ARG A 984 -4.01 -36.29 20.81
N VAL A 985 -4.89 -36.19 21.80
CA VAL A 985 -4.53 -36.34 23.21
C VAL A 985 -4.72 -37.80 23.61
N ASN A 986 -3.62 -38.52 23.85
CA ASN A 986 -3.65 -39.88 24.36
C ASN A 986 -3.54 -39.87 25.89
N PHE A 987 -4.68 -40.01 26.57
CA PHE A 987 -4.75 -40.05 28.03
C PHE A 987 -4.08 -41.29 28.65
N ALA A 988 -4.06 -42.43 27.95
CA ALA A 988 -3.47 -43.66 28.45
C ALA A 988 -1.93 -43.57 28.50
N THR A 989 -1.33 -42.97 27.48
CA THR A 989 0.13 -42.79 27.41
C THR A 989 0.59 -41.44 27.98
N GLY A 990 -0.32 -40.51 28.27
CA GLY A 990 -0.01 -39.16 28.72
C GLY A 990 0.68 -38.32 27.66
N ARG A 991 0.31 -38.49 26.38
CA ARG A 991 1.00 -37.87 25.23
C ARG A 991 0.07 -36.94 24.46
N ILE A 992 0.60 -35.81 23.98
CA ILE A 992 -0.06 -34.96 22.98
C ILE A 992 0.79 -34.89 21.71
N SER A 993 0.14 -34.87 20.55
CA SER A 993 0.82 -34.75 19.25
C SER A 993 0.90 -33.28 18.84
N ASP A 994 2.10 -32.81 18.47
CA ASP A 994 2.37 -31.41 18.11
C ASP A 994 2.36 -31.13 16.60
N ASP A 995 1.94 -32.11 15.79
CA ASP A 995 1.86 -32.03 14.33
C ASP A 995 0.61 -31.31 13.80
N TYR A 996 -0.31 -30.94 14.69
CA TYR A 996 -1.62 -30.39 14.34
C TYR A 996 -1.99 -29.19 15.22
N ASP A 997 -1.97 -27.99 14.63
CA ASP A 997 -2.52 -26.80 15.29
C ASP A 997 -4.01 -26.69 14.97
N TRP A 998 -4.87 -27.03 15.92
CA TRP A 998 -6.31 -27.01 15.72
C TRP A 998 -6.90 -25.60 15.55
N SER A 999 -6.13 -24.57 15.89
CA SER A 999 -6.45 -23.18 15.58
C SER A 999 -6.27 -22.84 14.11
N ASP A 1000 -5.55 -23.68 13.37
CA ASP A 1000 -5.34 -23.52 11.94
C ASP A 1000 -6.50 -24.10 11.14
N LEU A 1001 -7.40 -23.21 10.70
CA LEU A 1001 -8.49 -23.55 9.79
C LEU A 1001 -8.05 -23.73 8.33
N ASN A 1002 -6.76 -23.54 8.01
CA ASN A 1002 -6.24 -23.71 6.66
C ASN A 1002 -6.36 -25.16 6.20
N GLY A 1003 -6.85 -25.37 4.97
CA GLY A 1003 -7.05 -26.71 4.41
C GLY A 1003 -8.40 -27.36 4.75
N LEU A 1004 -9.18 -26.80 5.68
CA LEU A 1004 -10.59 -27.17 5.79
C LEU A 1004 -11.36 -26.67 4.55
N PRO A 1005 -12.38 -27.40 4.07
CA PRO A 1005 -13.23 -26.98 2.95
C PRO A 1005 -14.20 -25.84 3.34
N MET A 1006 -13.71 -24.89 4.13
CA MET A 1006 -14.40 -23.67 4.53
C MET A 1006 -14.12 -22.58 3.50
N GLU A 1007 -15.09 -21.69 3.30
CA GLU A 1007 -14.86 -20.50 2.49
C GLU A 1007 -13.83 -19.58 3.17
N SER A 1008 -12.96 -18.95 2.39
CA SER A 1008 -11.88 -18.12 2.95
C SER A 1008 -12.35 -16.97 3.82
N ALA A 1009 -13.54 -16.42 3.56
CA ALA A 1009 -14.11 -15.37 4.40
C ALA A 1009 -14.47 -15.89 5.80
N THR A 1010 -14.98 -17.12 5.89
CA THR A 1010 -15.19 -17.81 7.17
C THR A 1010 -13.86 -18.12 7.84
N GLN A 1011 -12.88 -18.66 7.11
CA GLN A 1011 -11.54 -18.92 7.66
C GLN A 1011 -10.91 -17.64 8.21
N GLN A 1012 -10.96 -16.54 7.46
CA GLN A 1012 -10.38 -15.26 7.87
C GLN A 1012 -11.11 -14.65 9.08
N LEU A 1013 -12.45 -14.66 9.09
CA LEU A 1013 -13.26 -14.20 10.23
C LEU A 1013 -12.86 -14.89 11.54
N PHE A 1014 -12.62 -16.20 11.45
CA PHE A 1014 -12.39 -17.03 12.62
C PHE A 1014 -10.89 -17.11 12.97
N GLN A 1015 -9.98 -17.01 12.02
CA GLN A 1015 -8.54 -16.84 12.26
C GLN A 1015 -8.18 -15.45 12.85
N GLN A 1016 -9.02 -14.42 12.65
CA GLN A 1016 -8.82 -13.10 13.26
C GLN A 1016 -9.05 -13.09 14.78
N GLY A 1017 -9.77 -14.07 15.32
CA GLY A 1017 -10.03 -14.16 16.76
C GLY A 1017 -8.94 -14.92 17.51
N SER A 1018 -8.42 -14.36 18.61
CA SER A 1018 -7.51 -15.07 19.53
C SER A 1018 -8.22 -16.14 20.40
N TRP A 1019 -9.17 -16.87 19.82
CA TRP A 1019 -10.20 -17.65 20.53
C TRP A 1019 -9.95 -19.16 20.50
N TRP A 1020 -8.82 -19.57 19.95
CA TRP A 1020 -8.49 -20.98 19.67
C TRP A 1020 -7.67 -21.64 20.78
N GLY A 1021 -7.87 -21.22 22.03
CA GLY A 1021 -7.21 -21.82 23.18
C GLY A 1021 -5.68 -21.84 23.09
N ALA A 1022 -5.06 -22.75 23.85
CA ALA A 1022 -3.63 -22.97 23.82
C ALA A 1022 -3.22 -23.92 22.68
N SER A 1023 -2.03 -23.74 22.10
CA SER A 1023 -1.45 -24.70 21.16
C SER A 1023 -1.01 -25.97 21.89
N SER A 1024 -0.99 -27.11 21.20
CA SER A 1024 -0.59 -28.40 21.77
C SER A 1024 0.83 -28.35 22.38
N ALA A 1025 1.77 -27.71 21.70
CA ALA A 1025 3.16 -27.61 22.14
C ALA A 1025 3.30 -26.82 23.45
N SER A 1026 2.51 -25.75 23.63
CA SER A 1026 2.49 -24.98 24.88
C SER A 1026 1.95 -25.78 26.05
N VAL A 1027 0.92 -26.60 25.81
CA VAL A 1027 0.32 -27.51 26.79
C VAL A 1027 1.33 -28.61 27.17
N SER A 1028 2.01 -29.19 26.18
CA SER A 1028 3.05 -30.21 26.38
C SER A 1028 4.16 -29.69 27.27
N PHE A 1029 4.66 -28.48 26.98
CA PHE A 1029 5.68 -27.79 27.79
C PHE A 1029 5.20 -27.61 29.23
N ALA A 1030 4.06 -26.98 29.43
CA ALA A 1030 3.58 -26.63 30.76
C ALA A 1030 3.32 -27.88 31.62
N GLN A 1031 2.75 -28.94 31.06
CA GLN A 1031 2.52 -30.18 31.81
C GLN A 1031 3.83 -30.91 32.09
N THR A 1032 4.78 -30.91 31.14
CA THR A 1032 6.12 -31.48 31.35
C THR A 1032 6.87 -30.73 32.44
N ALA A 1033 6.78 -29.40 32.48
CA ALA A 1033 7.35 -28.57 33.54
C ALA A 1033 6.76 -28.87 34.93
N VAL A 1034 5.44 -29.05 35.03
CA VAL A 1034 4.79 -29.48 36.28
C VAL A 1034 5.30 -30.86 36.69
N ASN A 1035 5.38 -31.80 35.74
CA ASN A 1035 5.88 -33.16 35.99
C ASN A 1035 7.34 -33.14 36.48
N GLN A 1036 8.19 -32.29 35.89
CA GLN A 1036 9.57 -32.08 36.32
C GLN A 1036 9.63 -31.50 37.74
N GLY A 1037 8.79 -30.51 38.07
CA GLY A 1037 8.68 -29.97 39.42
C GLY A 1037 8.27 -31.01 40.47
N VAL A 1038 7.31 -31.88 40.15
CA VAL A 1038 6.88 -33.01 41.01
C VAL A 1038 8.04 -33.98 41.26
N ILE A 1039 8.77 -34.37 40.20
CA ILE A 1039 9.94 -35.27 40.32
C ILE A 1039 11.06 -34.59 41.10
N ALA A 1040 11.33 -33.31 40.87
CA ALA A 1040 12.37 -32.56 41.56
C ALA A 1040 12.10 -32.46 43.07
N CYS A 1041 10.86 -32.24 43.49
CA CYS A 1041 10.48 -32.29 44.90
C CYS A 1041 10.71 -33.69 45.50
N ALA A 1042 10.35 -34.76 44.78
CA ALA A 1042 10.57 -36.13 45.24
C ALA A 1042 12.07 -36.49 45.35
N LEU A 1043 12.89 -36.06 44.39
CA LEU A 1043 14.34 -36.22 44.40
C LEU A 1043 14.99 -35.55 45.61
N GLU A 1044 14.60 -34.31 45.92
CA GLU A 1044 15.13 -33.61 47.10
C GLU A 1044 14.66 -34.22 48.41
N ARG A 1045 13.40 -34.68 48.49
CA ARG A 1045 12.91 -35.42 49.68
C ARG A 1045 13.68 -36.72 49.89
N TYR A 1046 13.97 -37.45 48.82
CA TYR A 1046 14.83 -38.64 48.86
C TYR A 1046 16.24 -38.30 49.36
N ARG A 1047 16.85 -37.22 48.83
CA ARG A 1047 18.18 -36.75 49.25
C ARG A 1047 18.21 -36.33 50.72
N LEU A 1048 17.18 -35.64 51.20
CA LEU A 1048 17.09 -35.24 52.62
C LEU A 1048 17.03 -36.46 53.56
N ALA A 1049 16.44 -37.57 53.12
CA ALA A 1049 16.35 -38.80 53.91
C ALA A 1049 17.60 -39.70 53.79
N HIS A 1050 18.24 -39.77 52.62
CA HIS A 1050 19.30 -40.74 52.32
C HIS A 1050 20.69 -40.12 52.14
N GLY A 1051 20.80 -38.80 52.11
CA GLY A 1051 22.06 -38.06 51.92
C GLY A 1051 22.60 -38.01 50.48
N ALA A 1052 21.95 -38.68 49.51
CA ALA A 1052 22.31 -38.67 48.09
C ALA A 1052 21.06 -38.80 47.20
N PHE A 1053 21.16 -38.40 45.94
CA PHE A 1053 20.10 -38.65 44.94
C PHE A 1053 20.03 -40.13 44.53
N PRO A 1054 18.85 -40.63 44.12
CA PRO A 1054 18.71 -42.02 43.69
C PRO A 1054 19.43 -42.29 42.36
N ALA A 1055 19.89 -43.52 42.15
CA ALA A 1055 20.56 -43.89 40.89
C ALA A 1055 19.59 -43.95 39.70
N THR A 1056 18.32 -44.24 39.96
CA THR A 1056 17.24 -44.32 38.97
C THR A 1056 15.97 -43.72 39.56
N LEU A 1057 15.08 -43.20 38.71
CA LEU A 1057 13.80 -42.63 39.15
C LEU A 1057 12.87 -43.67 39.78
N ASP A 1058 13.05 -44.97 39.50
CA ASP A 1058 12.24 -46.06 40.07
C ASP A 1058 12.36 -46.16 41.59
N GLN A 1059 13.50 -45.73 42.16
CA GLN A 1059 13.71 -45.72 43.62
C GLN A 1059 12.84 -44.69 44.36
N LEU A 1060 12.20 -43.76 43.65
CA LEU A 1060 11.25 -42.80 44.23
C LEU A 1060 9.86 -43.43 44.45
N VAL A 1061 9.57 -44.57 43.84
CA VAL A 1061 8.28 -45.26 43.91
C VAL A 1061 8.38 -46.46 44.87
N PRO A 1062 7.41 -46.69 45.78
CA PRO A 1062 6.18 -45.92 46.00
C PRO A 1062 6.32 -44.81 47.07
N ALA A 1063 7.47 -44.70 47.74
CA ALA A 1063 7.61 -43.90 48.96
C ALA A 1063 7.42 -42.38 48.75
N TYR A 1064 7.84 -41.86 47.60
CA TYR A 1064 7.77 -40.43 47.28
C TYR A 1064 6.86 -40.12 46.10
N LEU A 1065 6.59 -41.09 45.21
CA LEU A 1065 5.71 -40.95 44.05
C LEU A 1065 4.85 -42.21 43.87
N ASP A 1066 3.58 -42.04 43.51
CA ASP A 1066 2.69 -43.16 43.15
C ASP A 1066 3.13 -43.84 41.84
N ARG A 1067 3.62 -43.03 40.89
CA ARG A 1067 4.19 -43.45 39.61
C ARG A 1067 5.10 -42.35 39.08
N ILE A 1068 6.08 -42.70 38.25
CA ILE A 1068 6.95 -41.72 37.59
C ILE A 1068 6.14 -40.94 36.54
N PRO A 1069 6.03 -39.60 36.65
CA PRO A 1069 5.43 -38.76 35.61
C PRO A 1069 6.20 -38.87 34.28
N ARG A 1070 5.47 -38.92 33.17
CA ARG A 1070 6.04 -39.06 31.83
C ARG A 1070 6.34 -37.72 31.19
N ASP A 1071 7.24 -37.75 30.21
CA ASP A 1071 7.44 -36.70 29.22
C ASP A 1071 6.21 -36.68 28.28
N ILE A 1072 5.55 -35.53 28.17
CA ILE A 1072 4.28 -35.40 27.46
C ILE A 1072 4.46 -35.37 25.94
N SER A 1073 5.61 -34.93 25.45
CA SER A 1073 5.93 -34.92 24.01
C SER A 1073 6.25 -36.34 23.52
N ARG A 1074 6.94 -37.14 24.35
CA ARG A 1074 7.38 -38.50 24.00
C ARG A 1074 6.44 -39.62 24.44
N GLY A 1075 5.69 -39.42 25.53
CA GLY A 1075 4.94 -40.48 26.21
C GLY A 1075 5.83 -41.52 26.91
N LEU A 1076 7.12 -41.21 27.10
CA LEU A 1076 8.13 -42.04 27.76
C LEU A 1076 8.48 -41.48 29.15
N PRO A 1077 9.14 -42.25 30.04
CA PRO A 1077 9.68 -41.71 31.29
C PRO A 1077 10.59 -40.50 31.05
N MET A 1078 10.58 -39.54 31.98
CA MET A 1078 11.44 -38.35 31.94
C MET A 1078 12.91 -38.75 31.83
N PHE A 1079 13.69 -38.03 31.03
CA PHE A 1079 15.13 -38.29 30.97
C PHE A 1079 15.80 -37.81 32.25
N TYR A 1080 16.52 -38.71 32.92
CA TYR A 1080 17.21 -38.46 34.17
C TYR A 1080 18.67 -38.88 34.05
N LEU A 1081 19.58 -37.97 34.40
CA LEU A 1081 21.01 -38.23 34.45
C LEU A 1081 21.56 -37.78 35.80
N HIS A 1082 22.30 -38.67 36.45
CA HIS A 1082 22.99 -38.44 37.71
C HIS A 1082 24.50 -38.48 37.45
N SER A 1083 25.21 -37.39 37.76
CA SER A 1083 26.65 -37.26 37.48
C SER A 1083 27.53 -37.32 38.74
N ASP A 1084 27.09 -36.75 39.86
CA ASP A 1084 27.80 -36.66 41.15
C ASP A 1084 26.79 -36.59 42.31
N LYS A 1085 27.24 -36.80 43.58
CA LYS A 1085 26.40 -36.84 44.80
C LYS A 1085 25.43 -35.64 44.96
N ASP A 1086 25.74 -34.52 44.32
CA ASP A 1086 25.05 -33.25 44.49
C ASP A 1086 24.38 -32.69 43.22
N ILE A 1087 24.49 -33.38 42.06
CA ILE A 1087 24.02 -32.86 40.76
C ILE A 1087 23.19 -33.90 40.02
N TYR A 1088 21.98 -33.50 39.63
CA TYR A 1088 21.14 -34.25 38.70
C TYR A 1088 20.65 -33.35 37.55
N GLU A 1089 20.30 -33.99 36.44
CA GLU A 1089 19.66 -33.36 35.31
C GLU A 1089 18.35 -34.09 34.96
N LEU A 1090 17.26 -33.33 34.89
CA LEU A 1090 15.98 -33.78 34.32
C LEU A 1090 15.78 -33.08 32.96
N ARG A 1091 15.37 -33.84 31.93
CA ARG A 1091 15.03 -33.29 30.60
C ARG A 1091 13.71 -33.84 30.09
N GLY A 1092 12.89 -32.94 29.57
CA GLY A 1092 11.78 -33.25 28.68
C GLY A 1092 12.16 -32.94 27.23
N ALA A 1093 11.59 -33.67 26.28
CA ALA A 1093 11.77 -33.42 24.86
C ALA A 1093 10.95 -32.22 24.39
N GLY A 1094 11.53 -31.47 23.45
CA GLY A 1094 10.85 -30.37 22.78
C GLY A 1094 9.72 -30.82 21.84
N PRO A 1095 9.12 -29.90 21.07
CA PRO A 1095 8.03 -30.20 20.14
C PRO A 1095 8.36 -31.26 19.08
N ASN A 1096 9.65 -31.50 18.79
CA ASN A 1096 10.10 -32.56 17.89
C ASN A 1096 9.96 -33.97 18.48
N GLY A 1097 9.69 -34.11 19.79
CA GLY A 1097 9.60 -35.38 20.50
C GLY A 1097 10.92 -36.17 20.59
N ILE A 1098 12.07 -35.52 20.37
CA ILE A 1098 13.40 -36.13 20.38
C ILE A 1098 14.25 -35.41 21.43
N ILE A 1099 15.07 -36.16 22.18
CA ILE A 1099 16.07 -35.55 23.08
C ILE A 1099 17.39 -35.43 22.33
N GLU A 1100 17.88 -34.21 22.17
CA GLU A 1100 19.06 -33.91 21.36
C GLU A 1100 20.30 -33.58 22.21
N GLN A 1101 20.79 -34.57 22.97
CA GLN A 1101 21.98 -34.42 23.81
C GLN A 1101 23.22 -33.95 23.02
N GLY A 1102 23.93 -32.96 23.58
CA GLY A 1102 25.25 -32.53 23.10
C GLY A 1102 25.26 -31.66 21.84
N LYS A 1103 24.10 -31.30 21.27
CA LYS A 1103 24.02 -30.35 20.16
C LYS A 1103 24.09 -28.89 20.66
N PRO A 1104 24.77 -27.98 19.94
CA PRO A 1104 24.88 -26.57 20.31
C PRO A 1104 23.55 -25.80 20.26
N SER A 1105 22.54 -26.33 19.56
CA SER A 1105 21.16 -25.85 19.58
C SER A 1105 20.25 -27.06 19.78
N THR A 1106 19.60 -27.13 20.94
CA THR A 1106 18.61 -28.17 21.30
C THR A 1106 17.29 -27.49 21.64
N ASP A 1107 16.17 -28.13 21.33
CA ASP A 1107 14.83 -27.72 21.72
C ASP A 1107 14.33 -28.42 23.00
N ASP A 1108 15.20 -29.21 23.66
CA ASP A 1108 14.92 -29.86 24.94
C ASP A 1108 14.45 -28.84 25.99
N TRP A 1109 13.64 -29.32 26.94
CA TRP A 1109 13.19 -28.56 28.10
C TRP A 1109 13.96 -29.03 29.35
N PRO A 1110 15.10 -28.38 29.68
CA PRO A 1110 15.91 -28.79 30.82
C PRO A 1110 15.27 -28.36 32.15
N TRP A 1111 15.57 -29.15 33.18
CA TRP A 1111 15.36 -28.84 34.59
C TRP A 1111 16.61 -29.32 35.35
N SER A 1112 17.55 -28.41 35.57
CA SER A 1112 18.86 -28.74 36.16
C SER A 1112 19.44 -27.54 36.90
N PHE A 1113 20.00 -27.74 38.08
CA PHE A 1113 20.77 -26.69 38.75
C PHE A 1113 22.24 -27.09 38.85
N THR A 1114 23.13 -26.29 38.27
CA THR A 1114 24.56 -26.36 38.56
C THR A 1114 24.82 -25.56 39.83
N SER A 1115 25.56 -26.13 40.78
CA SER A 1115 26.00 -25.42 41.98
C SER A 1115 26.58 -24.04 41.62
N PRO A 1116 26.24 -22.95 42.33
CA PRO A 1116 26.61 -21.57 41.97
C PRO A 1116 28.10 -21.25 42.14
N THR A 1117 28.98 -22.24 42.25
CA THR A 1117 30.43 -22.06 42.25
C THR A 1117 30.99 -22.23 40.83
N ASN A 1118 31.14 -21.10 40.13
CA ASN A 1118 32.02 -20.86 38.98
C ASN A 1118 32.70 -22.09 38.32
N SER A 1119 32.22 -22.48 37.13
CA SER A 1119 33.05 -22.62 35.91
C SER A 1119 32.17 -23.03 34.71
N PRO A 1120 32.42 -22.52 33.48
CA PRO A 1120 31.83 -23.09 32.27
C PRO A 1120 32.27 -24.56 32.12
N PRO A 1121 31.47 -25.43 31.49
CA PRO A 1121 31.89 -26.81 31.25
C PRO A 1121 33.24 -26.81 30.54
N ALA A 1122 34.21 -27.49 31.14
CA ALA A 1122 35.55 -27.62 30.61
C ALA A 1122 35.47 -28.05 29.14
N LYS A 1123 36.19 -27.33 28.28
CA LYS A 1123 36.49 -27.77 26.91
C LYS A 1123 36.89 -29.24 26.96
N VAL A 1124 36.12 -30.09 26.29
CA VAL A 1124 36.54 -31.46 25.96
C VAL A 1124 37.88 -31.34 25.24
N ILE A 1125 38.95 -31.70 25.96
CA ILE A 1125 40.29 -31.84 25.40
C ILE A 1125 40.19 -33.00 24.42
N LYS A 1126 40.18 -32.68 23.12
CA LYS A 1126 40.56 -33.63 22.09
C LYS A 1126 41.99 -34.08 22.39
N LYS A 1127 42.15 -35.28 22.96
CA LYS A 1127 43.39 -36.04 22.74
C LYS A 1127 43.35 -36.52 21.29
N LYS A 1128 44.53 -36.43 20.66
CA LYS A 1128 44.84 -36.59 19.23
C LYS A 1128 44.07 -37.69 18.52
#